data_AF-A0A0H2RVJ3-F1
#
_entry.id   AF-A0A0H2RVJ3-F1
#
_cell.length_a   1.000
_cell.length_b   1.000
_cell.length_c   1.000
_cell.angle_alpha   90.00
_cell.angle_beta   90.00
_cell.angle_gamma   90.00
#
_symmetry.space_group_name_H-M   'P 1'
#
loop_
_entity.id
_entity.type
_entity.pdbx_description
1 polymer ?
#
loop_
_entity_poly.entity_id
_entity_poly.type
_entity_poly.pdbx_seq_one_letter_code
_entity_poly.pdbx_strand_id
1 'polypeptide(L)'
;MSYEYCSPLAKTSSQSSISTNATAPDLPGPGRLVGLLLDRVGKHLETLLNKCANQFALGPAHVAQEIRILSRHDEFTIPERYLAYSMHFSEKEMRVLRRRCRRLLKFAGSRLLSTQLVALNEISMLAIENSLIRTIFAECRLEHLEPKYLEPDLLLMSAKALSSIEEAATHALWSSIVLHPDYDIADLQVQSIKESLADPNTSFIANRHLVNAVQCTSLPISYALVGSFVEVATSRETWSSIEWSSLSNCLCEFARLEPTRFMFASFLYDVLTEPDRGKLFVRRNTSDSGMTFERVTDWSLDDCASFCVAFLTTLSGSADIFEQLSFIKDVDAGTRRLLEGTVLLDEMCIAYCHLKHFSGANYSERSPIIKMSNPHILPRAMAILARGLDDEIYRLETLLFESILQIECQILLVFVWLGGTCGSDTQDGYVASFVWSWREYFSFSQPPVRVYAFDLGRVFETFRKKRSAIEEIFQRHSDQNVSVDVLTCDYDDLMEIQVGEADTFDATGHYPILAGYDETGRAGRAHFCARIGSDPENWTCVPEGSSIASFTDAKGEIQDSPKFRVLVLRFDPSDTLEDSARNVEGIKNPTGPLHWRSIWPCEDPSLSYVMDESGYDWIKTKFIPFFERCAHVGEDEGFSEVIGSIERMNEYNIPESASSGGVLNDYSVPFDSEDSLDSESIERRAGASESREDGEGIEYWKAKSRRLEEEIAELKVKYPEAR
;
A
#
# COMPACT_ATOMS: atom_id res chain seq x y z
N MET A 1 39.79 -5.82 -18.81
CA MET A 1 39.57 -6.82 -19.89
C MET A 1 38.65 -6.15 -20.89
N SER A 2 39.11 -5.97 -22.13
CA SER A 2 38.28 -5.37 -23.19
C SER A 2 37.20 -6.38 -23.57
N TYR A 3 35.94 -6.08 -23.28
CA TYR A 3 34.82 -6.83 -23.85
C TYR A 3 34.82 -6.61 -25.36
N GLU A 4 35.43 -7.55 -26.08
CA GLU A 4 35.23 -7.68 -27.52
C GLU A 4 33.73 -7.84 -27.77
N TYR A 5 33.18 -6.90 -28.55
CA TYR A 5 31.82 -6.98 -29.08
C TYR A 5 31.58 -8.39 -29.60
N CYS A 6 30.71 -9.11 -28.90
CA CYS A 6 30.33 -10.47 -29.21
C CYS A 6 29.75 -10.48 -30.63
N SER A 7 30.52 -11.05 -31.56
CA SER A 7 30.06 -11.29 -32.92
C SER A 7 28.76 -12.10 -32.87
N PRO A 8 27.75 -11.80 -33.71
CA PRO A 8 26.49 -12.52 -33.71
C PRO A 8 26.78 -13.98 -34.05
N LEU A 9 26.76 -14.84 -33.03
CA LEU A 9 26.91 -16.28 -33.16
C LEU A 9 25.82 -16.77 -34.10
N ALA A 10 26.22 -17.18 -35.30
CA ALA A 10 25.38 -17.92 -36.21
C ALA A 10 24.87 -19.14 -35.46
N LYS A 11 23.58 -19.09 -35.10
CA LYS A 11 22.86 -20.11 -34.34
C LYS A 11 22.90 -21.41 -35.13
N THR A 12 23.88 -22.27 -34.86
CA THR A 12 23.88 -23.65 -35.34
C THR A 12 22.65 -24.29 -34.73
N SER A 13 21.63 -24.56 -35.55
CA SER A 13 20.43 -25.25 -35.12
C SER A 13 20.82 -26.61 -34.57
N SER A 14 20.93 -26.74 -33.25
CA SER A 14 20.95 -28.03 -32.61
C SER A 14 19.58 -28.66 -32.91
N GLN A 15 19.57 -29.61 -33.85
CA GLN A 15 18.45 -30.53 -33.95
C GLN A 15 18.48 -31.34 -32.67
N SER A 16 17.69 -30.91 -31.67
CA SER A 16 17.40 -31.75 -30.53
C SER A 16 16.72 -32.99 -31.09
N SER A 17 17.35 -34.15 -30.92
CA SER A 17 16.71 -35.43 -31.15
C SER A 17 15.66 -35.60 -30.06
N ILE A 18 14.53 -34.92 -30.21
CA ILE A 18 13.34 -35.12 -29.39
C ILE A 18 12.87 -36.53 -29.71
N SER A 19 13.02 -37.42 -28.73
CA SER A 19 12.45 -38.76 -28.75
C SER A 19 11.00 -38.66 -29.21
N THR A 20 10.61 -39.46 -30.20
CA THR A 20 9.28 -39.46 -30.84
C THR A 20 8.13 -39.80 -29.86
N ASN A 21 8.45 -40.11 -28.60
CA ASN A 21 7.50 -40.36 -27.50
C ASN A 21 7.50 -39.26 -26.42
N ALA A 22 8.18 -38.14 -26.60
CA ALA A 22 8.06 -37.00 -25.69
C ALA A 22 6.69 -36.34 -25.91
N THR A 23 5.76 -36.54 -24.97
CA THR A 23 4.49 -35.81 -24.92
C THR A 23 4.78 -34.32 -24.83
N ALA A 24 4.53 -33.58 -25.91
CA ALA A 24 4.67 -32.13 -25.90
C ALA A 24 3.73 -31.55 -24.83
N PRO A 25 4.22 -30.62 -23.97
CA PRO A 25 3.34 -29.94 -23.03
C PRO A 25 2.23 -29.24 -23.82
N ASP A 26 1.02 -29.31 -23.29
CA ASP A 26 -0.17 -28.62 -23.80
C ASP A 26 -0.91 -29.23 -25.02
N LEU A 27 -0.62 -30.48 -25.40
CA LEU A 27 -1.48 -31.21 -26.34
C LEU A 27 -2.81 -31.64 -25.66
N PRO A 28 -3.97 -31.54 -26.35
CA PRO A 28 -5.26 -31.93 -25.79
C PRO A 28 -5.30 -33.44 -25.53
N GLY A 29 -5.39 -33.81 -24.25
CA GLY A 29 -5.50 -35.20 -23.80
C GLY A 29 -5.56 -35.31 -22.27
N PRO A 30 -5.95 -36.48 -21.73
CA PRO A 30 -6.10 -36.70 -20.29
C PRO A 30 -4.81 -36.46 -19.48
N GLY A 31 -3.64 -36.60 -20.12
CA GLY A 31 -2.35 -36.22 -19.52
C GLY A 31 -2.19 -34.73 -19.23
N ARG A 32 -2.88 -33.84 -19.96
CA ARG A 32 -2.84 -32.39 -19.73
C ARG A 32 -3.48 -32.00 -18.40
N LEU A 33 -4.61 -32.62 -18.06
CA LEU A 33 -5.30 -32.35 -16.80
C LEU A 33 -4.42 -32.77 -15.60
N VAL A 34 -3.76 -33.92 -15.71
CA VAL A 34 -2.82 -34.41 -14.69
C VAL A 34 -1.59 -33.52 -14.61
N GLY A 35 -1.04 -33.08 -15.75
CA GLY A 35 0.08 -32.14 -15.80
C GLY A 35 -0.24 -30.80 -15.12
N LEU A 36 -1.38 -30.18 -15.47
CA LEU A 36 -1.83 -28.93 -14.85
C LEU A 36 -2.10 -29.08 -13.36
N LEU A 37 -2.65 -30.24 -12.93
CA LEU A 37 -2.84 -30.55 -11.51
C LEU A 37 -1.49 -30.63 -10.79
N LEU A 38 -0.52 -31.36 -11.35
CA LEU A 38 0.81 -31.50 -10.76
C LEU A 38 1.58 -30.16 -10.75
N ASP A 39 1.48 -29.35 -11.80
CA ASP A 39 2.08 -28.01 -11.84
C ASP A 39 1.44 -27.09 -10.79
N ARG A 40 0.12 -27.16 -10.60
CA ARG A 40 -0.60 -26.39 -9.57
C ARG A 40 -0.18 -26.82 -8.17
N VAL A 41 -0.09 -28.12 -7.91
CA VAL A 41 0.40 -28.67 -6.63
C VAL A 41 1.86 -28.28 -6.41
N GLY A 42 2.70 -28.35 -7.45
CA GLY A 42 4.10 -27.94 -7.42
C GLY A 42 4.27 -26.47 -7.05
N LYS A 43 3.55 -25.57 -7.71
CA LYS A 43 3.53 -24.13 -7.39
C LYS A 43 3.05 -23.87 -5.97
N HIS A 44 2.02 -24.58 -5.51
CA HIS A 44 1.51 -24.42 -4.15
C HIS A 44 2.52 -24.86 -3.10
N LEU A 45 3.16 -26.02 -3.31
CA LEU A 45 4.20 -26.53 -2.43
C LEU A 45 5.44 -25.62 -2.44
N GLU A 46 5.83 -25.07 -3.59
CA GLU A 46 6.89 -24.06 -3.69
C GLU A 46 6.54 -22.80 -2.89
N THR A 47 5.34 -22.25 -3.03
CA THR A 47 4.90 -21.07 -2.27
C THR A 47 4.86 -21.36 -0.76
N LEU A 48 4.37 -22.53 -0.34
CA LEU A 48 4.36 -22.93 1.07
C LEU A 48 5.78 -23.08 1.60
N LEU A 49 6.69 -23.72 0.87
CA LEU A 49 8.09 -23.87 1.28
C LEU A 49 8.82 -22.52 1.30
N ASN A 50 8.56 -21.61 0.36
CA ASN A 50 9.13 -20.27 0.35
C ASN A 50 8.60 -19.43 1.52
N LYS A 51 7.29 -19.48 1.81
CA LYS A 51 6.68 -18.82 2.97
C LYS A 51 7.23 -19.38 4.28
N CYS A 52 7.34 -20.68 4.37
CA CYS A 52 7.94 -21.40 5.50
C CYS A 52 9.42 -21.03 5.68
N ALA A 53 10.21 -20.99 4.61
CA ALA A 53 11.60 -20.55 4.64
C ALA A 53 11.74 -19.08 5.08
N ASN A 54 10.81 -18.21 4.68
CA ASN A 54 10.76 -16.82 5.15
C ASN A 54 10.39 -16.75 6.64
N GLN A 55 9.41 -17.52 7.10
CA GLN A 55 9.02 -17.63 8.51
C GLN A 55 10.16 -18.17 9.38
N PHE A 56 10.92 -19.13 8.87
CA PHE A 56 12.09 -19.68 9.55
C PHE A 56 13.34 -18.81 9.39
N ALA A 57 13.24 -17.60 8.81
CA ALA A 57 14.38 -16.70 8.67
C ALA A 57 15.54 -17.32 7.85
N LEU A 58 15.20 -18.18 6.89
CA LEU A 58 16.16 -18.90 6.03
C LEU A 58 16.21 -18.37 4.59
N GLY A 59 15.27 -17.51 4.18
CA GLY A 59 15.20 -16.97 2.82
C GLY A 59 16.27 -15.89 2.50
N PRO A 60 16.50 -15.59 1.20
CA PRO A 60 17.47 -14.59 0.77
C PRO A 60 17.16 -13.18 1.30
N ALA A 61 15.89 -12.75 1.28
CA ALA A 61 15.46 -11.46 1.82
C ALA A 61 15.76 -11.33 3.32
N HIS A 62 15.55 -12.40 4.10
CA HIS A 62 15.90 -12.40 5.52
C HIS A 62 17.42 -12.28 5.74
N VAL A 63 18.23 -13.02 4.96
CA VAL A 63 19.70 -12.89 5.06
C VAL A 63 20.17 -11.49 4.65
N ALA A 64 19.53 -10.87 3.66
CA ALA A 64 19.80 -9.48 3.30
C ALA A 64 19.44 -8.53 4.45
N GLN A 65 18.31 -8.74 5.14
CA GLN A 65 17.95 -7.97 6.33
C GLN A 65 18.96 -8.15 7.47
N GLU A 66 19.44 -9.38 7.73
CA GLU A 66 20.52 -9.60 8.71
C GLU A 66 21.80 -8.85 8.32
N ILE A 67 22.12 -8.74 7.02
CA ILE A 67 23.27 -7.96 6.53
C ILE A 67 23.05 -6.46 6.81
N ARG A 68 21.85 -5.93 6.58
CA ARG A 68 21.49 -4.53 6.88
C ARG A 68 21.61 -4.22 8.36
N ILE A 69 21.07 -5.08 9.23
CA ILE A 69 21.17 -4.96 10.70
C ILE A 69 22.62 -5.03 11.16
N LEU A 70 23.40 -6.01 10.70
CA LEU A 70 24.83 -6.14 11.05
C LEU A 70 25.65 -4.94 10.57
N SER A 71 25.22 -4.31 9.47
CA SER A 71 25.85 -3.11 8.92
C SER A 71 25.24 -1.82 9.48
N ARG A 72 24.30 -1.94 10.43
CA ARG A 72 23.63 -0.86 11.16
C ARG A 72 23.01 0.17 10.22
N HIS A 73 22.32 -0.30 9.19
CA HIS A 73 21.64 0.59 8.23
C HIS A 73 20.60 1.48 8.90
N ASP A 74 19.94 1.01 9.94
CA ASP A 74 18.99 1.79 10.75
C ASP A 74 19.67 2.86 11.63
N GLU A 75 20.93 2.64 12.04
CA GLU A 75 21.67 3.62 12.83
C GLU A 75 22.37 4.68 11.95
N PHE A 76 22.75 4.33 10.72
CA PHE A 76 23.50 5.22 9.83
C PHE A 76 22.63 5.90 8.78
N THR A 77 22.84 7.20 8.64
CA THR A 77 22.34 7.99 7.50
C THR A 77 22.97 7.49 6.20
N ILE A 78 22.30 7.77 5.07
CA ILE A 78 22.78 7.33 3.76
C ILE A 78 24.23 7.80 3.49
N PRO A 79 24.62 9.08 3.71
CA PRO A 79 26.01 9.50 3.48
C PRO A 79 27.03 8.73 4.36
N GLU A 80 26.69 8.47 5.62
CA GLU A 80 27.55 7.70 6.53
C GLU A 80 27.79 6.27 6.03
N ARG A 81 26.78 5.62 5.42
CA ARG A 81 26.92 4.30 4.81
C ARG A 81 27.92 4.27 3.65
N TYR A 82 28.10 5.39 2.95
CA TYR A 82 29.07 5.52 1.85
C TYR A 82 30.49 5.78 2.37
N LEU A 83 30.62 6.49 3.50
CA LEU A 83 31.88 6.71 4.22
C LEU A 83 32.36 5.49 5.02
N ALA A 84 31.51 4.46 5.18
CA ALA A 84 31.67 3.36 6.12
C ALA A 84 32.98 2.53 5.98
N TYR A 85 33.82 2.79 4.99
CA TYR A 85 35.19 2.25 4.94
C TYR A 85 36.02 2.63 6.18
N SER A 86 35.69 3.73 6.87
CA SER A 86 36.39 4.17 8.08
C SER A 86 35.82 3.60 9.40
N MET A 87 34.65 2.95 9.35
CA MET A 87 33.99 2.47 10.56
C MET A 87 34.69 1.22 11.11
N HIS A 88 34.99 1.27 12.40
CA HIS A 88 35.69 0.21 13.11
C HIS A 88 34.75 -0.96 13.42
N PHE A 89 34.38 -1.73 12.39
CA PHE A 89 33.84 -3.06 12.61
C PHE A 89 34.90 -3.89 13.33
N SER A 90 34.52 -4.54 14.43
CA SER A 90 35.40 -5.53 15.04
C SER A 90 35.68 -6.65 14.03
N GLU A 91 36.85 -7.27 14.13
CA GLU A 91 37.20 -8.40 13.25
C GLU A 91 36.17 -9.54 13.35
N LYS A 92 35.51 -9.68 14.51
CA LYS A 92 34.42 -10.64 14.73
C LYS A 92 33.17 -10.29 13.92
N GLU A 93 32.70 -9.04 13.99
CA GLU A 93 31.54 -8.56 13.20
C GLU A 93 31.81 -8.69 11.70
N MET A 94 32.99 -8.26 11.25
CA MET A 94 33.40 -8.38 9.85
C MET A 94 33.38 -9.83 9.36
N ARG A 95 33.83 -10.78 10.20
CA ARG A 95 33.75 -12.22 9.88
C ARG A 95 32.31 -12.73 9.78
N VAL A 96 31.41 -12.24 10.63
CA VAL A 96 29.97 -12.59 10.56
C VAL A 96 29.34 -12.00 9.30
N LEU A 97 29.60 -10.73 8.99
CA LEU A 97 29.09 -10.05 7.81
C LEU A 97 29.52 -10.75 6.52
N ARG A 98 30.82 -11.09 6.38
CA ARG A 98 31.34 -11.91 5.27
C ARG A 98 30.65 -13.26 5.16
N ARG A 99 30.33 -13.91 6.29
CA ARG A 99 29.62 -15.20 6.29
C ARG A 99 28.19 -15.05 5.75
N ARG A 100 27.48 -13.97 6.10
CA ARG A 100 26.13 -13.68 5.60
C ARG A 100 26.14 -13.32 4.11
N CYS A 101 27.07 -12.49 3.65
CA CYS A 101 27.23 -12.17 2.23
C CYS A 101 27.48 -13.44 1.38
N ARG A 102 28.37 -14.34 1.85
CA ARG A 102 28.58 -15.65 1.18
C ARG A 102 27.33 -16.52 1.18
N ARG A 103 26.53 -16.47 2.24
CA ARG A 103 25.26 -17.20 2.31
C ARG A 103 24.26 -16.66 1.28
N LEU A 104 24.18 -15.34 1.12
CA LEU A 104 23.33 -14.71 0.11
C LEU A 104 23.76 -15.08 -1.32
N LEU A 105 25.06 -15.07 -1.61
CA LEU A 105 25.60 -15.56 -2.89
C LEU A 105 25.24 -17.02 -3.18
N LYS A 106 25.18 -17.89 -2.16
CA LYS A 106 24.73 -19.28 -2.36
C LYS A 106 23.27 -19.36 -2.79
N PHE A 107 22.41 -18.44 -2.37
CA PHE A 107 21.01 -18.38 -2.84
C PHE A 107 20.92 -17.95 -4.30
N ALA A 108 21.79 -17.06 -4.77
CA ALA A 108 21.88 -16.72 -6.20
C ALA A 108 22.23 -17.95 -7.07
N GLY A 109 22.98 -18.90 -6.52
CA GLY A 109 23.30 -20.19 -7.15
C GLY A 109 22.28 -21.33 -6.89
N SER A 110 21.11 -21.03 -6.30
CA SER A 110 20.03 -21.99 -6.01
C SER A 110 19.51 -22.66 -7.29
N ARG A 111 18.80 -23.78 -7.14
CA ARG A 111 18.10 -24.44 -8.26
C ARG A 111 16.69 -23.88 -8.50
N LEU A 112 16.18 -23.10 -7.56
CA LEU A 112 14.85 -22.50 -7.63
C LEU A 112 14.97 -21.08 -8.18
N LEU A 113 14.42 -20.84 -9.37
CA LEU A 113 14.47 -19.55 -10.06
C LEU A 113 14.00 -18.39 -9.17
N SER A 114 12.85 -18.55 -8.51
CA SER A 114 12.26 -17.56 -7.61
C SER A 114 13.24 -17.13 -6.51
N THR A 115 13.95 -18.08 -5.91
CA THR A 115 15.00 -17.81 -4.90
C THR A 115 16.21 -17.10 -5.51
N GLN A 116 16.62 -17.47 -6.72
CA GLN A 116 17.76 -16.84 -7.41
C GLN A 116 17.46 -15.37 -7.71
N LEU A 117 16.30 -15.06 -8.28
CA LEU A 117 15.91 -13.71 -8.65
C LEU A 117 15.86 -12.78 -7.43
N VAL A 118 15.24 -13.22 -6.32
CA VAL A 118 15.22 -12.44 -5.07
C VAL A 118 16.64 -12.23 -4.52
N ALA A 119 17.47 -13.28 -4.51
CA ALA A 119 18.85 -13.14 -4.02
C ALA A 119 19.68 -12.18 -4.88
N LEU A 120 19.56 -12.23 -6.20
CA LEU A 120 20.27 -11.36 -7.14
C LEU A 120 19.84 -9.89 -6.99
N ASN A 121 18.54 -9.64 -6.81
CA ASN A 121 18.05 -8.29 -6.56
C ASN A 121 18.57 -7.73 -5.23
N GLU A 122 18.54 -8.53 -4.15
CA GLU A 122 19.07 -8.12 -2.85
C GLU A 122 20.58 -7.86 -2.87
N ILE A 123 21.36 -8.70 -3.57
CA ILE A 123 22.81 -8.46 -3.77
C ILE A 123 23.03 -7.13 -4.48
N SER A 124 22.25 -6.85 -5.54
CA SER A 124 22.34 -5.61 -6.30
C SER A 124 22.03 -4.39 -5.43
N MET A 125 20.97 -4.44 -4.61
CA MET A 125 20.60 -3.37 -3.68
C MET A 125 21.67 -3.13 -2.61
N LEU A 126 22.10 -4.18 -1.91
CA LEU A 126 23.10 -4.08 -0.85
C LEU A 126 24.46 -3.55 -1.35
N ALA A 127 24.86 -3.93 -2.57
CA ALA A 127 26.09 -3.44 -3.19
C ALA A 127 26.01 -1.96 -3.57
N ILE A 128 24.82 -1.42 -3.82
CA ILE A 128 24.58 -0.01 -4.14
C ILE A 128 24.45 0.82 -2.86
N GLU A 129 23.72 0.34 -1.88
CA GLU A 129 23.45 1.05 -0.63
C GLU A 129 24.69 1.21 0.28
N ASN A 130 25.71 0.33 0.13
CA ASN A 130 26.82 0.27 1.06
C ASN A 130 28.14 -0.17 0.41
N SER A 131 29.13 0.73 0.44
CA SER A 131 30.45 0.54 -0.20
C SER A 131 31.28 -0.58 0.42
N LEU A 132 31.14 -0.82 1.73
CA LEU A 132 31.80 -1.92 2.44
C LEU A 132 31.21 -3.27 2.04
N ILE A 133 29.88 -3.40 2.00
CA ILE A 133 29.22 -4.65 1.58
C ILE A 133 29.61 -5.00 0.14
N ARG A 134 29.63 -4.01 -0.76
CA ARG A 134 30.12 -4.20 -2.13
C ARG A 134 31.55 -4.73 -2.18
N THR A 135 32.45 -4.17 -1.37
CA THR A 135 33.85 -4.64 -1.27
C THR A 135 33.91 -6.08 -0.77
N ILE A 136 33.08 -6.44 0.22
CA ILE A 136 32.95 -7.81 0.70
C ILE A 136 32.46 -8.76 -0.40
N PHE A 137 31.50 -8.34 -1.22
CA PHE A 137 31.04 -9.14 -2.35
C PHE A 137 32.14 -9.32 -3.40
N ALA A 138 32.90 -8.26 -3.73
CA ALA A 138 34.04 -8.33 -4.65
C ALA A 138 35.16 -9.26 -4.14
N GLU A 139 35.35 -9.39 -2.81
CA GLU A 139 36.25 -10.36 -2.19
C GLU A 139 35.71 -11.81 -2.22
N CYS A 140 34.42 -12.02 -2.50
CA CYS A 140 33.80 -13.33 -2.53
C CYS A 140 33.92 -13.99 -3.91
N ARG A 141 33.65 -15.30 -3.97
CA ARG A 141 33.61 -16.05 -5.24
C ARG A 141 32.34 -15.73 -6.02
N LEU A 142 32.45 -14.86 -7.01
CA LEU A 142 31.36 -14.39 -7.86
C LEU A 142 30.84 -15.46 -8.85
N GLU A 143 31.48 -16.63 -8.92
CA GLU A 143 31.01 -17.80 -9.70
C GLU A 143 29.56 -18.21 -9.41
N HIS A 144 29.01 -17.84 -8.23
CA HIS A 144 27.61 -18.12 -7.90
C HIS A 144 26.61 -17.21 -8.61
N LEU A 145 27.07 -16.10 -9.19
CA LEU A 145 26.24 -15.20 -9.98
C LEU A 145 26.06 -15.73 -11.40
N GLU A 146 26.98 -16.56 -11.91
CA GLU A 146 26.82 -17.18 -13.22
C GLU A 146 25.57 -18.08 -13.24
N PRO A 147 24.56 -17.75 -14.05
CA PRO A 147 23.29 -18.46 -14.01
C PRO A 147 23.45 -19.84 -14.66
N LYS A 148 22.95 -20.87 -13.97
CA LYS A 148 22.96 -22.25 -14.47
C LYS A 148 21.91 -22.50 -15.55
N TYR A 149 20.93 -21.60 -15.64
CA TYR A 149 19.79 -21.69 -16.55
C TYR A 149 19.82 -20.49 -17.51
N LEU A 150 19.44 -20.73 -18.77
CA LEU A 150 19.40 -19.71 -19.82
C LEU A 150 18.05 -19.00 -19.86
N GLU A 151 17.55 -18.61 -18.68
CA GLU A 151 16.33 -17.83 -18.59
C GLU A 151 16.65 -16.34 -18.75
N PRO A 152 15.95 -15.60 -19.64
CA PRO A 152 16.28 -14.21 -19.94
C PRO A 152 16.31 -13.31 -18.69
N ASP A 153 15.31 -13.44 -17.82
CA ASP A 153 15.21 -12.62 -16.60
C ASP A 153 16.33 -12.94 -15.62
N LEU A 154 16.70 -14.22 -15.49
CA LEU A 154 17.81 -14.65 -14.64
C LEU A 154 19.16 -14.16 -15.17
N LEU A 155 19.38 -14.22 -16.49
CA LEU A 155 20.58 -13.68 -17.14
C LEU A 155 20.70 -12.17 -16.90
N LEU A 156 19.58 -11.45 -17.06
CA LEU A 156 19.53 -10.00 -16.83
C LEU A 156 19.81 -9.66 -15.35
N MET A 157 19.14 -10.32 -14.40
CA MET A 157 19.35 -10.06 -12.97
C MET A 157 20.75 -10.46 -12.50
N SER A 158 21.31 -11.53 -13.06
CA SER A 158 22.70 -11.94 -12.82
C SER A 158 23.69 -10.88 -13.31
N ALA A 159 23.52 -10.40 -14.54
CA ALA A 159 24.35 -9.34 -15.10
C ALA A 159 24.25 -8.05 -14.26
N LYS A 160 23.04 -7.68 -13.82
CA LYS A 160 22.84 -6.53 -12.93
C LYS A 160 23.56 -6.70 -11.59
N ALA A 161 23.41 -7.84 -10.93
CA ALA A 161 24.09 -8.10 -9.66
C ALA A 161 25.62 -8.06 -9.79
N LEU A 162 26.15 -8.62 -10.88
CA LEU A 162 27.59 -8.60 -11.16
C LEU A 162 28.08 -7.16 -11.41
N SER A 163 27.41 -6.41 -12.29
CA SER A 163 27.74 -5.01 -12.57
C SER A 163 27.63 -4.14 -11.31
N SER A 164 26.64 -4.35 -10.45
CA SER A 164 26.54 -3.65 -9.15
C SER A 164 27.75 -3.88 -8.25
N ILE A 165 28.46 -5.00 -8.38
CA ILE A 165 29.66 -5.30 -7.60
C ILE A 165 30.91 -4.73 -8.28
N GLU A 166 31.02 -4.89 -9.61
CA GLU A 166 32.25 -4.62 -10.35
C GLU A 166 32.39 -3.17 -10.86
N GLU A 167 31.29 -2.46 -11.12
CA GLU A 167 31.30 -1.16 -11.81
C GLU A 167 31.76 0.00 -10.91
N ALA A 168 33.05 0.02 -10.57
CA ALA A 168 33.60 0.97 -9.62
C ALA A 168 33.44 2.44 -10.05
N ALA A 169 33.42 2.75 -11.35
CA ALA A 169 33.38 4.12 -11.86
C ALA A 169 32.03 4.79 -11.61
N THR A 170 30.92 4.13 -11.99
CA THR A 170 29.56 4.64 -11.73
C THR A 170 29.35 4.87 -10.24
N HIS A 171 29.69 3.89 -9.40
CA HIS A 171 29.58 4.07 -7.95
C HIS A 171 30.44 5.21 -7.42
N ALA A 172 31.67 5.39 -7.89
CA ALA A 172 32.53 6.48 -7.43
C ALA A 172 31.93 7.86 -7.78
N LEU A 173 31.42 8.00 -9.01
CA LEU A 173 30.70 9.19 -9.46
C LEU A 173 29.52 9.49 -8.53
N TRP A 174 28.61 8.54 -8.33
CA TRP A 174 27.42 8.77 -7.52
C TRP A 174 27.73 8.92 -6.02
N SER A 175 28.71 8.18 -5.51
CA SER A 175 29.17 8.34 -4.12
C SER A 175 29.68 9.75 -3.87
N SER A 176 30.41 10.36 -4.82
CA SER A 176 30.89 11.74 -4.64
C SER A 176 29.74 12.75 -4.50
N ILE A 177 28.61 12.51 -5.16
CA ILE A 177 27.41 13.37 -5.09
C ILE A 177 26.73 13.19 -3.73
N VAL A 178 26.51 11.93 -3.31
CA VAL A 178 25.88 11.61 -2.02
C VAL A 178 26.70 12.14 -0.84
N LEU A 179 28.03 12.07 -0.94
CA LEU A 179 28.94 12.48 0.14
C LEU A 179 29.15 13.99 0.24
N HIS A 180 28.84 14.76 -0.81
CA HIS A 180 29.04 16.21 -0.84
C HIS A 180 27.77 16.93 -1.28
N PRO A 181 26.71 16.94 -0.44
CA PRO A 181 25.41 17.50 -0.79
C PRO A 181 25.40 19.02 -0.97
N ASP A 182 26.49 19.71 -0.64
CA ASP A 182 26.66 21.16 -0.78
C ASP A 182 27.53 21.56 -1.99
N TYR A 183 27.96 20.61 -2.83
CA TYR A 183 28.76 20.93 -4.02
C TYR A 183 27.96 21.82 -4.97
N ASP A 184 28.59 22.89 -5.47
CA ASP A 184 27.96 23.79 -6.44
C ASP A 184 27.54 23.00 -7.69
N ILE A 185 26.33 23.25 -8.18
CA ILE A 185 25.77 22.59 -9.36
C ILE A 185 26.66 22.83 -10.58
N ALA A 186 27.35 23.98 -10.63
CA ALA A 186 28.30 24.28 -11.69
C ALA A 186 29.51 23.31 -11.71
N ASP A 187 29.87 22.75 -10.56
CA ASP A 187 30.95 21.79 -10.40
C ASP A 187 30.45 20.33 -10.52
N LEU A 188 29.13 20.09 -10.46
CA LEU A 188 28.57 18.79 -10.77
C LEU A 188 28.91 18.44 -12.21
N GLN A 189 29.49 17.25 -12.40
CA GLN A 189 29.71 16.66 -13.71
C GLN A 189 28.36 16.21 -14.30
N VAL A 190 27.44 17.14 -14.54
CA VAL A 190 26.07 16.88 -15.06
C VAL A 190 26.14 16.02 -16.31
N GLN A 191 27.13 16.26 -17.17
CA GLN A 191 27.35 15.45 -18.37
C GLN A 191 27.69 14.00 -18.03
N SER A 192 28.59 13.75 -17.05
CA SER A 192 28.93 12.39 -16.60
C SER A 192 27.76 11.70 -15.90
N ILE A 193 26.92 12.45 -15.18
CA ILE A 193 25.68 11.92 -14.58
C ILE A 193 24.71 11.48 -15.69
N LYS A 194 24.49 12.32 -16.70
CA LYS A 194 23.66 12.00 -17.86
C LYS A 194 24.19 10.78 -18.62
N GLU A 195 25.50 10.73 -18.86
CA GLU A 195 26.17 9.58 -19.50
C GLU A 195 25.97 8.30 -18.69
N SER A 196 26.10 8.37 -17.36
CA SER A 196 25.87 7.23 -16.48
C SER A 196 24.41 6.78 -16.42
N LEU A 197 23.44 7.69 -16.56
CA LEU A 197 22.01 7.35 -16.63
C LEU A 197 21.62 6.80 -18.01
N ALA A 198 22.33 7.23 -19.06
CA ALA A 198 22.08 6.85 -20.44
C ALA A 198 22.69 5.50 -20.81
N ASP A 199 23.78 5.09 -20.16
CA ASP A 199 24.45 3.82 -20.46
C ASP A 199 23.58 2.62 -20.03
N PRO A 200 23.12 1.77 -20.97
CA PRO A 200 22.25 0.64 -20.65
C PRO A 200 22.88 -0.40 -19.72
N ASN A 201 24.22 -0.42 -19.60
CA ASN A 201 24.92 -1.36 -18.74
C ASN A 201 25.01 -0.89 -17.28
N THR A 202 24.86 0.40 -17.04
CA THR A 202 25.09 1.02 -15.72
C THR A 202 23.93 1.91 -15.25
N SER A 203 22.95 2.18 -16.11
CA SER A 203 21.77 3.00 -15.82
C SER A 203 21.02 2.52 -14.59
N PHE A 204 20.86 1.20 -14.39
CA PHE A 204 20.18 0.66 -13.22
C PHE A 204 20.94 0.92 -11.90
N ILE A 205 22.28 0.97 -11.94
CA ILE A 205 23.13 1.34 -10.78
C ILE A 205 22.94 2.82 -10.51
N ALA A 206 23.03 3.64 -11.56
CA ALA A 206 22.86 5.09 -11.50
C ALA A 206 21.49 5.50 -10.97
N ASN A 207 20.41 4.86 -11.45
CA ASN A 207 19.04 5.14 -11.05
C ASN A 207 18.80 4.84 -9.56
N ARG A 208 19.38 3.77 -9.03
CA ARG A 208 19.26 3.42 -7.60
C ARG A 208 20.07 4.37 -6.72
N HIS A 209 21.25 4.80 -7.18
CA HIS A 209 22.00 5.87 -6.53
C HIS A 209 21.28 7.21 -6.54
N LEU A 210 20.59 7.53 -7.63
CA LEU A 210 19.83 8.77 -7.77
C LEU A 210 18.78 8.92 -6.66
N VAL A 211 18.07 7.84 -6.31
CA VAL A 211 17.10 7.84 -5.20
C VAL A 211 17.79 8.23 -3.89
N ASN A 212 18.94 7.62 -3.59
CA ASN A 212 19.75 7.95 -2.41
C ASN A 212 20.26 9.40 -2.45
N ALA A 213 20.71 9.87 -3.61
CA ALA A 213 21.21 11.23 -3.79
C ALA A 213 20.11 12.26 -3.53
N VAL A 214 18.91 12.08 -4.09
CA VAL A 214 17.77 12.99 -3.89
C VAL A 214 17.41 13.15 -2.41
N GLN A 215 17.53 12.08 -1.62
CA GLN A 215 17.29 12.10 -0.17
C GLN A 215 18.39 12.82 0.62
N CYS A 216 19.61 12.92 0.08
CA CYS A 216 20.77 13.48 0.78
C CYS A 216 21.13 14.90 0.34
N THR A 217 20.76 15.29 -0.88
CA THR A 217 21.21 16.56 -1.47
C THR A 217 20.25 17.71 -1.18
N SER A 218 20.78 18.93 -1.28
CA SER A 218 19.94 20.13 -1.24
C SER A 218 18.93 20.14 -2.40
N LEU A 219 17.81 20.82 -2.20
CA LEU A 219 16.73 20.87 -3.19
C LEU A 219 17.18 21.30 -4.60
N PRO A 220 18.01 22.34 -4.78
CA PRO A 220 18.51 22.71 -6.12
C PRO A 220 19.29 21.58 -6.81
N ILE A 221 20.06 20.80 -6.06
CA ILE A 221 20.82 19.67 -6.59
C ILE A 221 19.88 18.51 -6.91
N SER A 222 18.98 18.15 -6.00
CA SER A 222 17.96 17.12 -6.26
C SER A 222 17.17 17.46 -7.53
N TYR A 223 16.80 18.74 -7.72
CA TYR A 223 16.12 19.22 -8.93
C TYR A 223 16.97 18.99 -10.18
N ALA A 224 18.25 19.36 -10.17
CA ALA A 224 19.15 19.18 -11.31
C ALA A 224 19.36 17.69 -11.65
N LEU A 225 19.45 16.84 -10.62
CA LEU A 225 19.60 15.38 -10.77
C LEU A 225 18.35 14.74 -11.39
N VAL A 226 17.16 15.03 -10.84
CA VAL A 226 15.90 14.52 -11.40
C VAL A 226 15.68 15.06 -12.82
N GLY A 227 16.02 16.32 -13.08
CA GLY A 227 15.91 16.92 -14.42
C GLY A 227 16.80 16.22 -15.43
N SER A 228 18.04 15.92 -15.04
CA SER A 228 18.97 15.14 -15.87
C SER A 228 18.43 13.73 -16.14
N PHE A 229 17.79 13.11 -15.15
CA PHE A 229 17.21 11.79 -15.34
C PHE A 229 15.99 11.80 -16.25
N VAL A 230 15.07 12.76 -16.11
CA VAL A 230 13.93 12.89 -17.02
C VAL A 230 14.38 13.22 -18.45
N GLU A 231 15.43 14.02 -18.62
CA GLU A 231 16.02 14.26 -19.93
C GLU A 231 16.55 12.98 -20.57
N VAL A 232 17.31 12.19 -19.82
CA VAL A 232 17.76 10.87 -20.30
C VAL A 232 16.58 9.94 -20.52
N ALA A 233 15.54 9.99 -19.67
CA ALA A 233 14.37 9.13 -19.81
C ALA A 233 13.48 9.45 -21.00
N THR A 234 13.45 10.70 -21.41
CA THR A 234 12.72 11.13 -22.60
C THR A 234 13.53 11.00 -23.89
N SER A 235 14.82 10.67 -23.79
CA SER A 235 15.67 10.41 -24.96
C SER A 235 15.27 9.10 -25.64
N ARG A 236 15.15 9.16 -26.98
CA ARG A 236 14.73 8.01 -27.80
C ARG A 236 15.70 6.82 -27.73
N GLU A 237 16.98 7.09 -27.48
CA GLU A 237 18.04 6.08 -27.52
C GLU A 237 18.11 5.25 -26.24
N THR A 238 17.61 5.79 -25.12
CA THR A 238 17.80 5.25 -23.76
C THR A 238 16.49 4.80 -23.11
N TRP A 239 15.33 5.08 -23.74
CA TRP A 239 14.01 4.77 -23.20
C TRP A 239 13.86 3.30 -22.75
N SER A 240 14.35 2.34 -23.55
CA SER A 240 14.19 0.91 -23.26
C SER A 240 15.09 0.38 -22.15
N SER A 241 16.13 1.13 -21.75
CA SER A 241 17.10 0.71 -20.73
C SER A 241 16.80 1.30 -19.35
N ILE A 242 15.67 1.98 -19.19
CA ILE A 242 15.33 2.68 -17.96
C ILE A 242 14.42 1.84 -17.09
N GLU A 243 14.81 1.74 -15.81
CA GLU A 243 13.97 1.16 -14.77
C GLU A 243 12.94 2.21 -14.34
N TRP A 244 11.75 2.13 -14.95
CA TRP A 244 10.64 3.05 -14.65
C TRP A 244 10.22 3.05 -13.18
N SER A 245 10.37 1.91 -12.49
CA SER A 245 10.17 1.82 -11.04
C SER A 245 11.16 2.70 -10.25
N SER A 246 12.40 2.87 -10.72
CA SER A 246 13.35 3.78 -10.10
C SER A 246 13.00 5.25 -10.32
N LEU A 247 12.49 5.61 -11.51
CA LEU A 247 11.95 6.97 -11.76
C LEU A 247 10.77 7.28 -10.84
N SER A 248 9.87 6.33 -10.75
CA SER A 248 8.74 6.37 -9.82
C SER A 248 9.23 6.65 -8.39
N ASN A 249 10.14 5.84 -7.85
CA ASN A 249 10.68 6.03 -6.50
C ASN A 249 11.40 7.37 -6.33
N CYS A 250 12.22 7.77 -7.31
CA CYS A 250 12.95 9.03 -7.29
C CYS A 250 12.02 10.24 -7.23
N LEU A 251 10.93 10.23 -8.00
CA LEU A 251 9.94 11.30 -8.01
C LEU A 251 9.17 11.36 -6.68
N CYS A 252 8.86 10.21 -6.08
CA CYS A 252 8.25 10.15 -4.75
C CYS A 252 9.16 10.76 -3.68
N GLU A 253 10.44 10.40 -3.66
CA GLU A 253 11.39 10.99 -2.72
C GLU A 253 11.54 12.50 -2.93
N PHE A 254 11.56 12.95 -4.18
CA PHE A 254 11.61 14.38 -4.50
C PHE A 254 10.34 15.12 -4.03
N ALA A 255 9.17 14.53 -4.21
CA ALA A 255 7.88 15.09 -3.78
C ALA A 255 7.73 15.17 -2.24
N ARG A 256 8.42 14.29 -1.50
CA ARG A 256 8.43 14.28 -0.03
C ARG A 256 9.22 15.44 0.58
N LEU A 257 10.08 16.12 -0.18
CA LEU A 257 10.84 17.27 0.31
C LEU A 257 9.88 18.46 0.57
N GLU A 258 9.61 18.82 1.83
CA GLU A 258 8.55 19.78 2.24
C GLU A 258 8.43 21.12 1.48
N PRO A 259 9.50 21.76 0.96
CA PRO A 259 9.37 23.01 0.18
C PRO A 259 8.92 22.81 -1.28
N THR A 260 8.75 21.58 -1.77
CA THR A 260 8.81 21.31 -3.22
C THR A 260 7.50 21.30 -3.96
N ARG A 261 6.31 21.30 -3.35
CA ARG A 261 5.07 21.18 -4.13
C ARG A 261 4.93 22.24 -5.24
N PHE A 262 5.36 23.48 -4.98
CA PHE A 262 5.40 24.55 -5.99
C PHE A 262 6.59 24.41 -6.95
N MET A 263 7.77 24.06 -6.45
CA MET A 263 8.99 23.87 -7.25
C MET A 263 8.91 22.62 -8.14
N PHE A 264 8.15 21.60 -7.77
CA PHE A 264 7.90 20.39 -8.52
C PHE A 264 6.98 20.68 -9.71
N ALA A 265 5.95 21.50 -9.52
CA ALA A 265 5.14 21.99 -10.63
C ALA A 265 5.97 22.85 -11.62
N SER A 266 6.84 23.73 -11.11
CA SER A 266 7.78 24.50 -11.95
C SER A 266 8.84 23.62 -12.63
N PHE A 267 9.40 22.65 -11.90
CA PHE A 267 10.34 21.65 -12.39
C PHE A 267 9.76 20.92 -13.57
N LEU A 268 8.54 20.43 -13.39
CA LEU A 268 7.82 19.74 -14.44
C LEU A 268 7.59 20.67 -15.60
N TYR A 269 7.07 21.87 -15.37
CA TYR A 269 6.91 22.85 -16.45
C TYR A 269 8.22 23.09 -17.22
N ASP A 270 9.35 23.32 -16.55
CA ASP A 270 10.63 23.64 -17.21
C ASP A 270 11.23 22.44 -17.96
N VAL A 271 11.17 21.24 -17.38
CA VAL A 271 11.67 20.00 -18.01
C VAL A 271 10.82 19.58 -19.22
N LEU A 272 9.54 19.95 -19.22
CA LEU A 272 8.52 19.44 -20.13
C LEU A 272 8.10 20.45 -21.21
N THR A 273 8.40 21.74 -21.03
CA THR A 273 8.10 22.81 -22.01
C THR A 273 9.29 23.22 -22.89
N GLU A 274 10.43 22.52 -22.80
CA GLU A 274 11.60 22.82 -23.62
C GLU A 274 11.27 22.60 -25.14
N PRO A 275 11.23 23.68 -25.95
CA PRO A 275 10.43 23.74 -27.19
C PRO A 275 10.93 22.89 -28.37
N ASP A 276 12.11 22.26 -28.27
CA ASP A 276 12.69 21.45 -29.35
C ASP A 276 12.40 19.93 -29.23
N ARG A 277 11.80 19.45 -28.13
CA ARG A 277 11.55 18.01 -27.92
C ARG A 277 10.26 17.49 -28.58
N GLY A 278 9.29 18.36 -28.85
CA GLY A 278 7.95 17.98 -29.35
C GLY A 278 7.87 17.56 -30.83
N LYS A 279 8.96 17.59 -31.61
CA LYS A 279 8.93 17.37 -33.07
C LYS A 279 9.41 15.99 -33.56
N LEU A 280 9.82 15.08 -32.68
CA LEU A 280 10.60 13.88 -33.08
C LEU A 280 9.83 12.54 -33.11
N PHE A 281 8.53 12.52 -32.79
CA PHE A 281 7.78 11.27 -32.58
C PHE A 281 6.92 10.83 -33.78
N VAL A 282 7.52 10.53 -34.93
CA VAL A 282 6.87 9.68 -35.95
C VAL A 282 7.94 8.84 -36.66
N ARG A 283 7.99 7.51 -36.40
CA ARG A 283 8.17 6.40 -37.38
C ARG A 283 8.93 5.14 -36.88
N ARG A 284 8.13 4.06 -36.74
CA ARG A 284 8.26 2.60 -37.02
C ARG A 284 9.05 1.56 -36.17
N ASN A 285 8.35 0.42 -35.99
CA ASN A 285 8.64 -1.03 -36.02
C ASN A 285 9.97 -1.59 -35.45
N THR A 286 9.88 -2.48 -34.44
CA THR A 286 10.23 -3.93 -34.53
C THR A 286 9.90 -4.71 -33.23
N SER A 287 9.57 -6.00 -33.44
CA SER A 287 9.48 -7.21 -32.58
C SER A 287 9.80 -7.18 -31.08
N ASP A 288 8.76 -7.60 -30.32
CA ASP A 288 8.70 -8.62 -29.27
C ASP A 288 9.87 -8.77 -28.28
N SER A 289 9.73 -8.12 -27.13
CA SER A 289 10.29 -8.54 -25.85
C SER A 289 9.25 -8.29 -24.77
N GLY A 290 8.86 -9.32 -24.02
CA GLY A 290 8.01 -9.19 -22.84
C GLY A 290 8.85 -8.73 -21.65
N MET A 291 8.50 -7.60 -21.05
CA MET A 291 8.95 -7.18 -19.73
C MET A 291 7.81 -7.39 -18.73
N THR A 292 8.14 -7.83 -17.52
CA THR A 292 7.23 -7.94 -16.38
C THR A 292 7.49 -6.80 -15.41
N PHE A 293 6.41 -6.14 -14.97
CA PHE A 293 6.45 -5.04 -14.00
C PHE A 293 6.24 -5.56 -12.57
N GLU A 294 7.08 -5.12 -11.64
CA GLU A 294 6.79 -5.25 -10.20
C GLU A 294 5.89 -4.08 -9.75
N ARG A 295 4.85 -4.42 -9.00
CA ARG A 295 3.79 -3.51 -8.53
C ARG A 295 4.33 -2.61 -7.41
N VAL A 296 4.31 -1.29 -7.61
CA VAL A 296 4.65 -0.29 -6.58
C VAL A 296 3.42 -0.07 -5.69
N THR A 297 3.52 -0.26 -4.38
CA THR A 297 2.36 -0.27 -3.46
C THR A 297 2.19 0.98 -2.59
N ASP A 298 3.12 1.94 -2.61
CA ASP A 298 3.12 3.10 -1.68
C ASP A 298 2.89 4.44 -2.40
N TRP A 299 1.93 4.50 -3.31
CA TRP A 299 1.68 5.65 -4.20
C TRP A 299 0.34 6.34 -3.91
N SER A 300 0.35 7.65 -3.69
CA SER A 300 -0.85 8.51 -3.75
C SER A 300 -0.91 9.20 -5.13
N LEU A 301 -2.02 9.01 -5.84
CA LEU A 301 -2.24 9.63 -7.16
C LEU A 301 -2.31 11.17 -7.06
N ASP A 302 -2.66 11.67 -5.87
CA ASP A 302 -2.77 13.09 -5.56
C ASP A 302 -1.45 13.84 -5.66
N ASP A 303 -0.38 13.29 -5.09
CA ASP A 303 0.93 13.92 -5.10
C ASP A 303 1.55 13.92 -6.51
N CYS A 304 1.14 12.97 -7.36
CA CYS A 304 1.66 12.78 -8.71
C CYS A 304 0.79 13.42 -9.81
N ALA A 305 -0.36 14.00 -9.47
CA ALA A 305 -1.31 14.53 -10.46
C ALA A 305 -0.69 15.56 -11.40
N SER A 306 0.06 16.52 -10.84
CA SER A 306 0.74 17.54 -11.63
C SER A 306 1.83 16.96 -12.53
N PHE A 307 2.54 15.93 -12.06
CA PHE A 307 3.50 15.18 -12.84
C PHE A 307 2.85 14.53 -14.05
N CYS A 308 1.79 13.75 -13.82
CA CYS A 308 1.12 13.01 -14.88
C CYS A 308 0.60 13.93 -15.98
N VAL A 309 -0.05 15.04 -15.61
CA VAL A 309 -0.60 16.01 -16.58
C VAL A 309 0.50 16.68 -17.38
N ALA A 310 1.58 17.13 -16.73
CA ALA A 310 2.68 17.78 -17.42
C ALA A 310 3.41 16.78 -18.34
N PHE A 311 3.64 15.56 -17.87
CA PHE A 311 4.29 14.50 -18.65
C PHE A 311 3.49 14.18 -19.92
N LEU A 312 2.18 13.98 -19.79
CA LEU A 312 1.28 13.74 -20.92
C LEU A 312 1.16 14.97 -21.83
N THR A 313 1.26 16.18 -21.28
CA THR A 313 1.32 17.41 -22.08
C THR A 313 2.55 17.43 -22.98
N THR A 314 3.67 16.94 -22.47
CA THR A 314 4.93 16.83 -23.24
C THR A 314 4.81 15.80 -24.34
N LEU A 315 4.30 14.61 -23.99
CA LEU A 315 4.19 13.51 -24.92
C LEU A 315 3.22 13.81 -26.06
N SER A 316 2.06 14.40 -25.74
CA SER A 316 1.02 14.73 -26.73
C SER A 316 1.26 16.07 -27.43
N GLY A 317 2.09 16.95 -26.87
CA GLY A 317 2.23 18.35 -27.29
C GLY A 317 1.05 19.24 -26.86
N SER A 318 0.15 18.76 -26.00
CA SER A 318 -1.08 19.46 -25.62
C SER A 318 -1.49 19.26 -24.16
N ALA A 319 -1.89 20.35 -23.50
CA ALA A 319 -2.46 20.29 -22.16
C ALA A 319 -3.93 19.85 -22.17
N ASP A 320 -4.54 19.68 -23.35
CA ASP A 320 -5.92 19.23 -23.45
C ASP A 320 -6.02 17.71 -23.21
N ILE A 321 -6.89 17.34 -22.28
CA ILE A 321 -7.08 15.94 -21.91
C ILE A 321 -7.53 15.05 -23.07
N PHE A 322 -8.34 15.54 -24.03
CA PHE A 322 -8.76 14.71 -25.15
C PHE A 322 -7.63 14.48 -26.15
N GLU A 323 -6.77 15.48 -26.36
CA GLU A 323 -5.58 15.31 -27.20
C GLU A 323 -4.58 14.35 -26.55
N GLN A 324 -4.42 14.39 -25.22
CA GLN A 324 -3.62 13.41 -24.47
C GLN A 324 -4.18 12.00 -24.54
N LEU A 325 -5.49 11.84 -24.32
CA LEU A 325 -6.15 10.53 -24.43
C LEU A 325 -6.13 10.00 -25.87
N SER A 326 -6.28 10.86 -26.88
CA SER A 326 -6.12 10.48 -28.28
C SER A 326 -4.68 10.01 -28.55
N PHE A 327 -3.68 10.76 -28.06
CA PHE A 327 -2.29 10.36 -28.17
C PHE A 327 -2.02 8.98 -27.56
N ILE A 328 -2.56 8.70 -26.37
CA ILE A 328 -2.43 7.38 -25.72
C ILE A 328 -3.15 6.28 -26.51
N LYS A 329 -4.30 6.58 -27.10
CA LYS A 329 -5.05 5.66 -27.97
C LYS A 329 -4.30 5.34 -29.27
N ASP A 330 -3.50 6.29 -29.75
CA ASP A 330 -2.73 6.19 -30.99
C ASP A 330 -1.26 5.79 -30.78
N VAL A 331 -0.82 5.67 -29.52
CA VAL A 331 0.53 5.20 -29.15
C VAL A 331 0.78 3.80 -29.69
N ASP A 332 2.01 3.55 -30.16
CA ASP A 332 2.37 2.26 -30.74
C ASP A 332 2.31 1.13 -29.70
N ALA A 333 2.11 -0.11 -30.18
CA ALA A 333 1.90 -1.27 -29.31
C ALA A 333 3.07 -1.56 -28.35
N GLY A 334 4.31 -1.19 -28.72
CA GLY A 334 5.48 -1.38 -27.87
C GLY A 334 5.45 -0.42 -26.68
N THR A 335 5.24 0.87 -26.96
CA THR A 335 5.09 1.90 -25.94
C THR A 335 3.86 1.63 -25.06
N ARG A 336 2.74 1.16 -25.64
CA ARG A 336 1.56 0.73 -24.85
C ARG A 336 1.90 -0.40 -23.89
N ARG A 337 2.64 -1.42 -24.33
CA ARG A 337 3.04 -2.54 -23.46
C ARG A 337 3.94 -2.09 -22.30
N LEU A 338 4.78 -1.06 -22.52
CA LEU A 338 5.65 -0.49 -21.49
C LEU A 338 4.90 0.38 -20.48
N LEU A 339 3.78 0.99 -20.87
CA LEU A 339 2.97 1.80 -19.97
C LEU A 339 1.81 1.00 -19.36
N GLU A 340 1.67 -0.28 -19.73
CA GLU A 340 0.60 -1.17 -19.25
C GLU A 340 0.73 -1.36 -17.73
N GLY A 341 -0.36 -1.11 -17.00
CA GLY A 341 -0.37 -1.12 -15.54
C GLY A 341 0.13 0.17 -14.88
N THR A 342 0.42 1.23 -15.65
CA THR A 342 0.75 2.56 -15.11
C THR A 342 -0.46 3.50 -15.18
N VAL A 343 -0.43 4.55 -14.35
CA VAL A 343 -1.43 5.64 -14.35
C VAL A 343 -1.50 6.42 -15.67
N LEU A 344 -0.52 6.23 -16.57
CA LEU A 344 -0.38 6.94 -17.83
C LEU A 344 -1.12 6.28 -19.00
N LEU A 345 -1.67 5.08 -18.81
CA LEU A 345 -2.58 4.43 -19.78
C LEU A 345 -4.02 4.32 -19.30
N ASP A 346 -4.26 4.59 -18.02
CA ASP A 346 -5.60 4.53 -17.46
C ASP A 346 -6.31 5.88 -17.68
N GLU A 347 -7.36 5.88 -18.52
CA GLU A 347 -8.07 7.10 -18.88
C GLU A 347 -8.68 7.82 -17.66
N MET A 348 -9.05 7.08 -16.61
CA MET A 348 -9.60 7.64 -15.38
C MET A 348 -8.52 8.20 -14.47
N CYS A 349 -7.38 7.52 -14.31
CA CYS A 349 -6.25 8.08 -13.59
C CYS A 349 -5.76 9.37 -14.25
N ILE A 350 -5.73 9.42 -15.59
CA ILE A 350 -5.36 10.63 -16.33
C ILE A 350 -6.37 11.74 -16.05
N ALA A 351 -7.67 11.45 -16.15
CA ALA A 351 -8.70 12.43 -15.89
C ALA A 351 -8.69 12.93 -14.44
N TYR A 352 -8.39 12.06 -13.47
CA TYR A 352 -8.16 12.42 -12.09
C TYR A 352 -6.96 13.35 -11.92
N CYS A 353 -5.83 13.01 -12.53
CA CYS A 353 -4.64 13.84 -12.50
C CYS A 353 -4.90 15.24 -13.08
N HIS A 354 -5.67 15.34 -14.18
CA HIS A 354 -6.13 16.62 -14.74
C HIS A 354 -7.00 17.41 -13.77
N LEU A 355 -7.98 16.75 -13.16
CA LEU A 355 -8.86 17.36 -12.17
C LEU A 355 -8.06 17.93 -10.99
N LYS A 356 -7.15 17.14 -10.42
CA LYS A 356 -6.31 17.54 -9.29
C LYS A 356 -5.30 18.63 -9.67
N HIS A 357 -4.67 18.54 -10.83
CA HIS A 357 -3.71 19.56 -11.31
C HIS A 357 -4.36 20.93 -11.55
N PHE A 358 -5.52 20.97 -12.23
CA PHE A 358 -6.18 22.22 -12.59
C PHE A 358 -7.16 22.76 -11.54
N SER A 359 -7.50 21.99 -10.49
CA SER A 359 -8.29 22.47 -9.36
C SER A 359 -7.51 23.40 -8.42
N GLY A 360 -6.17 23.42 -8.48
CA GLY A 360 -5.35 24.46 -7.85
C GLY A 360 -5.46 24.57 -6.33
N ALA A 361 -5.84 23.49 -5.63
CA ALA A 361 -6.00 23.48 -4.17
C ALA A 361 -4.65 23.51 -3.43
N ASN A 362 -3.96 24.65 -3.46
CA ASN A 362 -2.98 24.99 -2.43
C ASN A 362 -3.77 25.59 -1.25
N TYR A 363 -3.91 24.82 -0.17
CA TYR A 363 -4.48 25.32 1.08
C TYR A 363 -3.59 26.43 1.64
N SER A 364 -3.97 27.69 1.42
CA SER A 364 -3.56 28.77 2.29
C SER A 364 -4.52 28.78 3.47
N GLU A 365 -4.02 28.58 4.69
CA GLU A 365 -4.79 28.56 5.95
C GLU A 365 -5.66 29.82 6.19
N ARG A 366 -5.57 30.85 5.34
CA ARG A 366 -6.23 32.14 5.56
C ARG A 366 -7.33 32.51 4.56
N SER A 367 -7.65 31.70 3.53
CA SER A 367 -8.83 31.96 2.69
C SER A 367 -9.26 30.77 1.81
N PRO A 368 -10.55 30.35 1.83
CA PRO A 368 -11.07 29.24 1.02
C PRO A 368 -11.50 29.71 -0.39
N ILE A 369 -10.70 30.56 -1.06
CA ILE A 369 -11.01 31.00 -2.42
C ILE A 369 -10.17 30.16 -3.40
N ILE A 370 -10.82 29.18 -4.03
CA ILE A 370 -10.23 28.37 -5.10
C ILE A 370 -10.17 29.22 -6.36
N LYS A 371 -8.95 29.60 -6.76
CA LYS A 371 -8.71 30.29 -8.02
C LYS A 371 -8.46 29.25 -9.09
N MET A 372 -9.49 28.94 -9.90
CA MET A 372 -9.37 27.98 -10.99
C MET A 372 -8.38 28.50 -12.04
N SER A 373 -7.33 27.74 -12.32
CA SER A 373 -6.27 28.12 -13.25
C SER A 373 -6.65 27.91 -14.72
N ASN A 374 -7.59 27.01 -15.04
CA ASN A 374 -8.07 26.80 -16.40
C ASN A 374 -9.54 26.28 -16.47
N PRO A 375 -10.53 27.14 -16.78
CA PRO A 375 -11.96 26.77 -16.72
C PRO A 375 -12.42 25.82 -17.85
N HIS A 376 -11.62 25.62 -18.90
CA HIS A 376 -12.03 24.82 -20.06
C HIS A 376 -11.66 23.34 -19.96
N ILE A 377 -10.65 22.99 -19.16
CA ILE A 377 -10.12 21.62 -19.03
C ILE A 377 -10.90 20.83 -17.97
N LEU A 378 -11.26 21.48 -16.86
CA LEU A 378 -11.92 20.81 -15.73
C LEU A 378 -13.25 20.12 -16.09
N PRO A 379 -14.17 20.75 -16.85
CA PRO A 379 -15.42 20.10 -17.25
C PRO A 379 -15.20 18.87 -18.14
N ARG A 380 -14.09 18.82 -18.88
CA ARG A 380 -13.74 17.69 -19.77
C ARG A 380 -13.20 16.52 -18.96
N ALA A 381 -12.29 16.78 -18.03
CA ALA A 381 -11.80 15.78 -17.08
C ALA A 381 -12.94 15.21 -16.23
N MET A 382 -13.82 16.07 -15.72
CA MET A 382 -15.03 15.66 -15.00
C MET A 382 -15.97 14.80 -15.85
N ALA A 383 -16.17 15.12 -17.14
CA ALA A 383 -17.01 14.32 -18.02
C ALA A 383 -16.42 12.93 -18.31
N ILE A 384 -15.10 12.81 -18.39
CA ILE A 384 -14.41 11.52 -18.55
C ILE A 384 -14.49 10.69 -17.26
N LEU A 385 -14.29 11.32 -16.10
CA LEU A 385 -14.48 10.66 -14.80
C LEU A 385 -15.92 10.23 -14.61
N ALA A 386 -16.91 11.09 -14.87
CA ALA A 386 -18.32 10.76 -14.73
C ALA A 386 -18.72 9.58 -15.64
N ARG A 387 -18.23 9.55 -16.88
CA ARG A 387 -18.48 8.44 -17.82
C ARG A 387 -17.75 7.16 -17.38
N GLY A 388 -16.48 7.28 -17.00
CA GLY A 388 -15.69 6.17 -16.51
C GLY A 388 -16.33 5.55 -15.27
N LEU A 389 -16.81 6.38 -14.34
CA LEU A 389 -17.53 5.95 -13.15
C LEU A 389 -18.90 5.33 -13.50
N ASP A 390 -19.68 5.91 -14.41
CA ASP A 390 -20.93 5.28 -14.87
C ASP A 390 -20.71 3.87 -15.44
N ASP A 391 -19.56 3.64 -16.09
CA ASP A 391 -19.16 2.34 -16.66
C ASP A 391 -18.46 1.41 -15.63
N GLU A 392 -17.74 1.96 -14.64
CA GLU A 392 -16.90 1.26 -13.64
C GLU A 392 -17.47 1.27 -12.20
N ILE A 393 -18.71 1.73 -11.97
CA ILE A 393 -19.41 1.77 -10.65
C ILE A 393 -19.42 0.42 -9.90
N TYR A 394 -18.96 -0.66 -10.54
CA TYR A 394 -18.80 -1.99 -9.97
C TYR A 394 -17.35 -2.40 -9.61
N ARG A 395 -16.30 -1.58 -9.82
CA ARG A 395 -14.89 -2.06 -9.70
C ARG A 395 -13.83 -1.18 -9.02
N LEU A 396 -14.09 0.05 -8.56
CA LEU A 396 -13.05 0.88 -7.96
C LEU A 396 -13.29 1.29 -6.51
N GLU A 397 -12.35 0.89 -5.65
CA GLU A 397 -12.26 1.23 -4.23
C GLU A 397 -11.55 2.56 -3.94
N THR A 398 -12.16 3.28 -3.00
CA THR A 398 -11.63 4.13 -1.91
C THR A 398 -10.78 5.37 -2.25
N LEU A 399 -9.73 5.32 -3.08
CA LEU A 399 -8.83 6.49 -3.24
C LEU A 399 -9.33 7.58 -4.21
N LEU A 400 -10.08 7.21 -5.24
CA LEU A 400 -10.71 8.20 -6.14
C LEU A 400 -11.96 8.82 -5.49
N PHE A 401 -12.67 8.06 -4.64
CA PHE A 401 -13.97 8.46 -4.10
C PHE A 401 -13.86 9.51 -2.98
N GLU A 402 -12.83 9.46 -2.12
CA GLU A 402 -12.59 10.51 -1.10
C GLU A 402 -12.33 11.88 -1.74
N SER A 403 -11.47 11.92 -2.77
CA SER A 403 -11.20 13.15 -3.52
C SER A 403 -12.39 13.63 -4.35
N ILE A 404 -13.21 12.73 -4.89
CA ILE A 404 -14.45 13.08 -5.62
C ILE A 404 -15.53 13.62 -4.67
N LEU A 405 -15.75 13.02 -3.50
CA LEU A 405 -16.75 13.48 -2.54
C LEU A 405 -16.37 14.84 -1.92
N GLN A 406 -15.07 15.07 -1.72
CA GLN A 406 -14.55 16.37 -1.28
C GLN A 406 -14.75 17.46 -2.35
N ILE A 407 -14.71 17.09 -3.64
CA ILE A 407 -15.01 17.98 -4.77
C ILE A 407 -16.52 18.20 -4.91
N GLU A 408 -17.37 17.18 -4.73
CA GLU A 408 -18.84 17.32 -4.77
C GLU A 408 -19.39 18.19 -3.63
N CYS A 409 -18.86 18.04 -2.41
CA CYS A 409 -19.20 18.92 -1.28
C CYS A 409 -18.84 20.39 -1.55
N GLN A 410 -17.75 20.65 -2.28
CA GLN A 410 -17.34 22.01 -2.63
C GLN A 410 -18.13 22.60 -3.81
N ILE A 411 -18.59 21.77 -4.76
CA ILE A 411 -19.53 22.18 -5.81
C ILE A 411 -20.88 22.55 -5.21
N LEU A 412 -21.39 21.78 -4.25
CA LEU A 412 -22.63 22.09 -3.51
C LEU A 412 -22.51 23.39 -2.72
N LEU A 413 -21.36 23.67 -2.09
CA LEU A 413 -21.10 24.94 -1.40
C LEU A 413 -21.07 26.15 -2.36
N VAL A 414 -20.52 25.99 -3.57
CA VAL A 414 -20.53 27.03 -4.62
C VAL A 414 -21.95 27.27 -5.15
N PHE A 415 -22.77 26.22 -5.32
CA PHE A 415 -24.17 26.34 -5.74
C PHE A 415 -25.08 26.95 -4.67
N VAL A 416 -24.88 26.60 -3.39
CA VAL A 416 -25.60 27.20 -2.25
C VAL A 416 -25.24 28.69 -2.11
N TRP A 417 -23.99 29.07 -2.37
CA TRP A 417 -23.57 30.46 -2.36
C TRP A 417 -24.11 31.27 -3.54
N LEU A 418 -24.09 30.71 -4.76
CA LEU A 418 -24.71 31.35 -5.94
C LEU A 418 -26.23 31.51 -5.77
N GLY A 419 -26.90 30.56 -5.12
CA GLY A 419 -28.32 30.65 -4.75
C GLY A 419 -28.61 31.69 -3.66
N GLY A 420 -27.68 31.89 -2.71
CA GLY A 420 -27.80 32.86 -1.61
C GLY A 420 -27.55 34.32 -2.01
N THR A 421 -26.95 34.59 -3.17
CA THR A 421 -26.69 35.96 -3.65
C THR A 421 -27.85 36.61 -4.42
N CYS A 422 -28.96 35.89 -4.63
CA CYS A 422 -30.21 36.46 -5.11
C CYS A 422 -31.14 36.75 -3.93
N GLY A 423 -31.23 38.01 -3.51
CA GLY A 423 -32.22 38.49 -2.51
C GLY A 423 -33.67 38.21 -2.95
N SER A 424 -34.70 38.27 -2.10
CA SER A 424 -34.89 38.96 -0.82
C SER A 424 -36.14 38.41 -0.11
N ASP A 425 -36.26 38.70 1.19
CA ASP A 425 -37.49 38.81 1.99
C ASP A 425 -38.38 37.58 2.17
N THR A 426 -38.15 36.83 3.25
CA THR A 426 -39.14 36.47 4.31
C THR A 426 -38.54 35.41 5.24
N GLN A 427 -37.76 35.86 6.21
CA GLN A 427 -37.38 35.07 7.40
C GLN A 427 -38.07 35.71 8.60
N ASP A 428 -39.10 35.04 9.13
CA ASP A 428 -39.46 35.02 10.55
C ASP A 428 -40.71 34.16 10.70
N GLY A 429 -40.57 32.94 11.27
CA GLY A 429 -41.78 32.22 11.73
C GLY A 429 -41.79 30.70 11.88
N TYR A 430 -40.70 29.95 11.73
CA TYR A 430 -40.82 28.46 11.68
C TYR A 430 -39.93 27.63 12.62
N VAL A 431 -39.19 28.22 13.57
CA VAL A 431 -38.30 27.44 14.45
C VAL A 431 -38.92 27.07 15.81
N ALA A 432 -40.10 27.58 16.18
CA ALA A 432 -40.61 27.46 17.55
C ALA A 432 -41.83 26.54 17.76
N SER A 433 -42.30 25.77 16.76
CA SER A 433 -43.59 25.06 16.85
C SER A 433 -43.57 23.53 16.72
N PHE A 434 -42.42 22.86 16.78
CA PHE A 434 -42.37 21.40 16.50
C PHE A 434 -42.01 20.50 17.70
N VAL A 435 -41.95 21.03 18.93
CA VAL A 435 -41.42 20.29 20.10
C VAL A 435 -42.49 19.67 21.01
N TRP A 436 -43.79 19.70 20.68
CA TRP A 436 -44.82 19.43 21.71
C TRP A 436 -45.94 18.43 21.44
N SER A 437 -45.71 17.37 20.64
CA SER A 437 -46.69 16.27 20.60
C SER A 437 -46.14 14.98 19.99
N TRP A 438 -45.83 14.00 20.84
CA TRP A 438 -46.46 12.66 20.80
C TRP A 438 -45.90 11.77 21.92
N ARG A 439 -46.78 11.37 22.84
CA ARG A 439 -46.57 10.34 23.86
C ARG A 439 -47.90 9.61 24.02
N GLU A 440 -48.00 8.36 23.55
CA GLU A 440 -48.71 7.24 24.23
C GLU A 440 -48.88 5.95 23.38
N TYR A 441 -48.61 4.81 24.03
CA TYR A 441 -49.12 3.43 23.86
C TYR A 441 -48.72 2.53 22.65
N PHE A 442 -47.91 1.48 22.88
CA PHE A 442 -48.34 0.10 23.24
C PHE A 442 -47.15 -0.82 23.56
N SER A 443 -47.31 -1.70 24.55
CA SER A 443 -46.35 -2.74 24.94
C SER A 443 -46.65 -4.06 24.26
N PHE A 444 -45.64 -4.68 23.63
CA PHE A 444 -45.55 -6.12 23.42
C PHE A 444 -44.07 -6.53 23.54
N SER A 445 -43.80 -7.63 24.24
CA SER A 445 -42.46 -8.22 24.32
C SER A 445 -41.98 -8.61 22.94
N GLN A 446 -40.93 -7.95 22.45
CA GLN A 446 -40.28 -8.21 21.17
C GLN A 446 -38.93 -8.92 21.35
N PRO A 447 -38.48 -9.69 20.34
CA PRO A 447 -37.17 -10.35 20.34
C PRO A 447 -36.01 -9.34 20.42
N PRO A 448 -34.79 -9.77 20.79
CA PRO A 448 -33.63 -8.88 20.89
C PRO A 448 -33.37 -8.12 19.58
N VAL A 449 -33.11 -6.82 19.68
CA VAL A 449 -32.75 -5.99 18.52
C VAL A 449 -31.29 -6.24 18.17
N ARG A 450 -31.04 -6.69 16.94
CA ARG A 450 -29.68 -6.88 16.43
C ARG A 450 -29.31 -5.75 15.50
N VAL A 451 -28.17 -5.11 15.77
CA VAL A 451 -27.56 -4.14 14.88
C VAL A 451 -26.42 -4.82 14.14
N TYR A 452 -26.50 -4.86 12.82
CA TYR A 452 -25.48 -5.45 11.95
C TYR A 452 -24.56 -4.34 11.43
N ALA A 453 -23.25 -4.49 11.61
CA ALA A 453 -22.22 -3.65 11.02
C ALA A 453 -21.45 -4.42 9.92
N PHE A 454 -21.26 -3.79 8.77
CA PHE A 454 -20.56 -4.36 7.61
C PHE A 454 -19.32 -3.51 7.27
N ASP A 455 -18.19 -4.16 6.99
CA ASP A 455 -16.96 -3.59 6.41
C ASP A 455 -16.28 -2.44 7.20
N LEU A 456 -15.16 -2.75 7.85
CA LEU A 456 -14.47 -1.81 8.72
C LEU A 456 -13.77 -0.66 8.01
N GLY A 457 -13.39 -0.81 6.74
CA GLY A 457 -12.81 0.29 5.96
C GLY A 457 -13.78 1.45 5.82
N ARG A 458 -15.07 1.16 5.61
CA ARG A 458 -16.15 2.16 5.56
C ARG A 458 -16.89 2.39 6.87
N VAL A 459 -16.79 1.45 7.84
CA VAL A 459 -17.47 1.57 9.14
C VAL A 459 -17.12 2.89 9.83
N PHE A 460 -15.91 3.45 9.66
CA PHE A 460 -15.56 4.76 10.21
C PHE A 460 -16.51 5.88 9.79
N GLU A 461 -16.68 6.05 8.48
CA GLU A 461 -17.44 7.16 7.90
C GLU A 461 -18.94 6.89 7.97
N THR A 462 -19.35 5.64 7.73
CA THR A 462 -20.75 5.22 7.90
C THR A 462 -21.20 5.38 9.34
N PHE A 463 -20.36 5.02 10.32
CA PHE A 463 -20.69 5.22 11.72
C PHE A 463 -20.73 6.69 12.11
N ARG A 464 -19.80 7.50 11.62
CA ARG A 464 -19.85 8.96 11.86
C ARG A 464 -21.17 9.55 11.36
N LYS A 465 -21.64 9.14 10.18
CA LYS A 465 -22.92 9.57 9.60
C LYS A 465 -24.13 9.00 10.34
N LYS A 466 -24.05 7.74 10.79
CA LYS A 466 -25.16 7.01 11.42
C LYS A 466 -25.18 7.05 12.93
N ARG A 467 -24.24 7.75 13.56
CA ARG A 467 -24.11 7.83 15.01
C ARG A 467 -25.45 8.18 15.67
N SER A 468 -26.14 9.19 15.16
CA SER A 468 -27.44 9.62 15.68
C SER A 468 -28.54 8.57 15.48
N ALA A 469 -28.56 7.87 14.34
CA ALA A 469 -29.52 6.80 14.09
C ALA A 469 -29.28 5.60 15.03
N ILE A 470 -28.02 5.27 15.33
CA ILE A 470 -27.69 4.21 16.29
C ILE A 470 -28.08 4.64 17.71
N GLU A 471 -27.77 5.87 18.12
CA GLU A 471 -28.23 6.43 19.40
C GLU A 471 -29.76 6.34 19.52
N GLU A 472 -30.49 6.67 18.46
CA GLU A 472 -31.96 6.55 18.41
C GLU A 472 -32.45 5.10 18.51
N ILE A 473 -31.78 4.14 17.86
CA ILE A 473 -32.11 2.71 18.00
C ILE A 473 -31.93 2.27 19.45
N PHE A 474 -30.82 2.62 20.11
CA PHE A 474 -30.60 2.28 21.51
C PHE A 474 -31.62 2.94 22.43
N GLN A 475 -32.01 4.18 22.16
CA GLN A 475 -33.06 4.87 22.93
C GLN A 475 -34.44 4.24 22.70
N ARG A 476 -34.78 3.88 21.46
CA ARG A 476 -36.07 3.28 21.09
C ARG A 476 -36.23 1.87 21.64
N HIS A 477 -35.12 1.14 21.78
CA HIS A 477 -35.08 -0.25 22.21
C HIS A 477 -34.35 -0.44 23.55
N SER A 478 -34.38 0.59 24.41
CA SER A 478 -33.70 0.56 25.71
C SER A 478 -34.23 -0.52 26.67
N ASP A 479 -35.45 -1.00 26.44
CA ASP A 479 -36.09 -2.09 27.18
C ASP A 479 -35.78 -3.49 26.60
N GLN A 480 -35.04 -3.55 25.49
CA GLN A 480 -34.70 -4.78 24.80
C GLN A 480 -33.19 -5.06 24.92
N ASN A 481 -32.84 -6.35 24.82
CA ASN A 481 -31.43 -6.73 24.71
C ASN A 481 -30.95 -6.39 23.31
N VAL A 482 -30.33 -5.22 23.16
CA VAL A 482 -29.63 -4.84 21.93
C VAL A 482 -28.33 -5.64 21.85
N SER A 483 -27.97 -6.15 20.67
CA SER A 483 -26.64 -6.69 20.41
C SER A 483 -26.08 -6.15 19.11
N VAL A 484 -24.78 -5.90 19.09
CA VAL A 484 -24.08 -5.44 17.90
C VAL A 484 -23.14 -6.53 17.42
N ASP A 485 -23.41 -7.03 16.22
CA ASP A 485 -22.58 -8.03 15.54
C ASP A 485 -21.93 -7.40 14.30
N VAL A 486 -20.70 -7.81 13.98
CA VAL A 486 -19.95 -7.37 12.80
C VAL A 486 -19.65 -8.52 11.87
N LEU A 487 -19.66 -8.23 10.57
CA LEU A 487 -19.17 -9.10 9.52
C LEU A 487 -17.93 -8.47 8.89
N THR A 488 -16.78 -9.14 9.02
CA THR A 488 -15.56 -8.81 8.30
C THR A 488 -15.56 -9.54 6.96
N CYS A 489 -15.50 -8.79 5.86
CA CYS A 489 -15.51 -9.36 4.52
C CYS A 489 -14.74 -8.46 3.56
N ASP A 490 -14.06 -9.08 2.59
CA ASP A 490 -13.53 -8.38 1.42
C ASP A 490 -14.67 -8.21 0.39
N TYR A 491 -14.79 -7.03 -0.21
CA TYR A 491 -15.77 -6.80 -1.27
C TYR A 491 -15.54 -7.71 -2.48
N ASP A 492 -14.30 -8.12 -2.73
CA ASP A 492 -13.97 -9.04 -3.81
C ASP A 492 -14.57 -10.44 -3.61
N ASP A 493 -14.90 -10.82 -2.37
CA ASP A 493 -15.54 -12.08 -2.01
C ASP A 493 -17.07 -12.03 -2.11
N LEU A 494 -17.64 -10.85 -2.37
CA LEU A 494 -19.07 -10.62 -2.36
C LEU A 494 -19.59 -10.23 -3.75
N MET A 495 -20.85 -10.55 -4.02
CA MET A 495 -21.63 -10.00 -5.12
C MET A 495 -23.08 -9.75 -4.68
N GLU A 496 -23.83 -9.03 -5.48
CA GLU A 496 -25.23 -8.71 -5.20
C GLU A 496 -26.16 -9.33 -6.23
N ILE A 497 -27.21 -10.01 -5.78
CA ILE A 497 -28.32 -10.48 -6.63
C ILE A 497 -29.43 -9.44 -6.59
N GLN A 498 -29.71 -8.82 -7.72
CA GLN A 498 -30.82 -7.87 -7.83
C GLN A 498 -32.16 -8.63 -7.97
N VAL A 499 -33.10 -8.30 -7.08
CA VAL A 499 -34.49 -8.76 -7.14
C VAL A 499 -35.36 -7.61 -7.67
N GLY A 500 -35.99 -7.85 -8.82
CA GLY A 500 -36.90 -6.89 -9.46
C GLY A 500 -38.31 -6.93 -8.89
N GLU A 501 -39.14 -5.97 -9.28
CA GLU A 501 -40.51 -5.81 -8.74
C GLU A 501 -41.44 -7.00 -9.00
N ALA A 502 -41.16 -7.77 -10.06
CA ALA A 502 -41.94 -8.93 -10.46
C ALA A 502 -41.31 -10.26 -9.99
N ASP A 503 -40.13 -10.20 -9.37
CA ASP A 503 -39.32 -11.37 -9.02
C ASP A 503 -39.43 -11.67 -7.53
N THR A 504 -39.17 -12.93 -7.16
CA THR A 504 -38.95 -13.36 -5.78
C THR A 504 -37.49 -13.75 -5.63
N PHE A 505 -36.89 -13.45 -4.48
CA PHE A 505 -35.54 -13.90 -4.17
C PHE A 505 -35.48 -15.43 -4.13
N ASP A 506 -34.56 -16.03 -4.89
CA ASP A 506 -34.29 -17.47 -4.92
C ASP A 506 -32.79 -17.68 -4.67
N ALA A 507 -32.45 -18.32 -3.55
CA ALA A 507 -31.06 -18.63 -3.19
C ALA A 507 -30.50 -19.83 -3.95
N THR A 508 -31.29 -20.52 -4.79
CA THR A 508 -30.85 -21.72 -5.50
C THR A 508 -29.63 -21.44 -6.37
N GLY A 509 -28.51 -22.11 -6.08
CA GLY A 509 -27.24 -21.93 -6.82
C GLY A 509 -26.42 -20.72 -6.37
N HIS A 510 -26.84 -20.04 -5.30
CA HIS A 510 -26.17 -18.90 -4.72
C HIS A 510 -25.88 -19.15 -3.24
N TYR A 511 -24.98 -18.34 -2.66
CA TYR A 511 -24.56 -18.46 -1.27
C TYR A 511 -24.82 -17.14 -0.52
N PRO A 512 -26.10 -16.81 -0.25
CA PRO A 512 -26.49 -15.57 0.41
C PRO A 512 -25.96 -15.47 1.84
N ILE A 513 -25.53 -14.26 2.21
CA ILE A 513 -24.97 -13.97 3.52
C ILE A 513 -26.08 -14.07 4.57
N LEU A 514 -25.99 -15.10 5.41
CA LEU A 514 -26.96 -15.42 6.44
C LEU A 514 -26.88 -14.38 7.57
N ALA A 515 -27.94 -13.60 7.76
CA ALA A 515 -28.07 -12.67 8.88
C ALA A 515 -28.55 -13.38 10.17
N GLY A 516 -29.33 -14.45 10.01
CA GLY A 516 -29.87 -15.22 11.13
C GLY A 516 -31.05 -16.08 10.70
N TYR A 517 -31.79 -16.57 11.69
CA TYR A 517 -33.00 -17.35 11.49
C TYR A 517 -34.14 -16.65 12.23
N ASP A 518 -35.35 -16.70 11.67
CA ASP A 518 -36.53 -16.28 12.41
C ASP A 518 -36.73 -17.15 13.66
N GLU A 519 -37.33 -16.58 14.70
CA GLU A 519 -37.59 -17.29 15.96
C GLU A 519 -38.92 -18.09 15.91
N THR A 520 -39.57 -18.20 14.75
CA THR A 520 -41.00 -18.55 14.65
C THR A 520 -41.32 -20.05 14.58
N GLY A 521 -40.36 -20.96 14.84
CA GLY A 521 -40.65 -22.40 14.92
C GLY A 521 -39.43 -23.33 14.98
N ARG A 522 -39.68 -24.66 14.92
CA ARG A 522 -38.64 -25.72 15.07
C ARG A 522 -37.56 -25.74 13.96
N ALA A 523 -37.74 -24.97 12.90
CA ALA A 523 -36.73 -24.75 11.86
C ALA A 523 -36.96 -23.32 11.35
N GLY A 524 -36.42 -22.33 12.05
CA GLY A 524 -36.57 -20.92 11.68
C GLY A 524 -36.19 -20.67 10.22
N ARG A 525 -36.90 -19.78 9.54
CA ARG A 525 -36.57 -19.42 8.16
C ARG A 525 -35.27 -18.62 8.15
N ALA A 526 -34.35 -18.97 7.27
CA ALA A 526 -33.13 -18.20 7.08
C ALA A 526 -33.46 -16.79 6.58
N HIS A 527 -32.81 -15.79 7.17
CA HIS A 527 -32.82 -14.40 6.74
C HIS A 527 -31.46 -14.05 6.17
N PHE A 528 -31.45 -13.34 5.06
CA PHE A 528 -30.26 -12.97 4.31
C PHE A 528 -30.10 -11.46 4.24
N CYS A 529 -28.86 -11.00 4.22
CA CYS A 529 -28.53 -9.58 4.15
C CYS A 529 -28.92 -9.01 2.80
N ALA A 530 -29.71 -7.96 2.81
CA ALA A 530 -30.17 -7.28 1.62
C ALA A 530 -30.00 -5.77 1.71
N ARG A 531 -29.87 -5.13 0.55
CA ARG A 531 -29.74 -3.69 0.38
C ARG A 531 -30.90 -3.15 -0.45
N ILE A 532 -31.41 -1.99 -0.08
CA ILE A 532 -32.56 -1.36 -0.72
C ILE A 532 -32.15 -0.07 -1.42
N GLY A 533 -32.52 0.04 -2.70
CA GLY A 533 -32.23 1.22 -3.51
C GLY A 533 -30.75 1.36 -3.91
N SER A 534 -30.39 2.57 -4.34
CA SER A 534 -29.00 2.94 -4.67
C SER A 534 -28.21 3.42 -3.45
N ASP A 535 -28.91 3.75 -2.37
CA ASP A 535 -28.29 4.23 -1.14
C ASP A 535 -27.46 3.10 -0.51
N PRO A 536 -26.13 3.25 -0.37
CA PRO A 536 -25.29 2.26 0.28
C PRO A 536 -25.67 2.03 1.75
N GLU A 537 -26.53 2.86 2.33
CA GLU A 537 -26.84 2.85 3.75
C GLU A 537 -28.10 2.04 4.12
N ASN A 538 -28.98 1.70 3.17
CA ASN A 538 -30.26 1.05 3.48
C ASN A 538 -30.15 -0.49 3.46
N TRP A 539 -29.70 -1.05 4.58
CA TRP A 539 -29.59 -2.49 4.78
C TRP A 539 -30.80 -3.06 5.53
N THR A 540 -31.19 -4.28 5.16
CA THR A 540 -32.23 -5.06 5.83
C THR A 540 -31.95 -6.55 5.73
N CYS A 541 -32.85 -7.37 6.26
CA CYS A 541 -32.82 -8.82 6.20
C CYS A 541 -34.06 -9.34 5.45
N VAL A 542 -33.87 -10.17 4.43
CA VAL A 542 -34.97 -10.78 3.66
C VAL A 542 -34.93 -12.30 3.76
N PRO A 543 -36.07 -12.99 3.94
CA PRO A 543 -36.09 -14.44 3.88
C PRO A 543 -36.13 -14.96 2.43
N GLU A 544 -35.76 -16.23 2.24
CA GLU A 544 -35.88 -16.96 0.97
C GLU A 544 -37.27 -16.82 0.34
N GLY A 545 -37.41 -16.50 -0.94
CA GLY A 545 -38.71 -16.37 -1.62
C GLY A 545 -39.41 -15.02 -1.44
N SER A 546 -38.76 -14.02 -0.82
CA SER A 546 -39.35 -12.69 -0.64
C SER A 546 -39.41 -11.92 -1.96
N SER A 547 -40.54 -11.25 -2.22
CA SER A 547 -40.69 -10.26 -3.32
C SER A 547 -40.61 -8.82 -2.83
N ILE A 548 -40.55 -8.59 -1.51
CA ILE A 548 -40.53 -7.28 -0.88
C ILE A 548 -39.50 -7.32 0.24
N ALA A 549 -38.69 -6.27 0.34
CA ALA A 549 -37.78 -6.03 1.45
C ALA A 549 -38.33 -4.90 2.32
N SER A 550 -38.60 -5.19 3.59
CA SER A 550 -39.05 -4.20 4.58
C SER A 550 -37.84 -3.66 5.35
N PHE A 551 -37.75 -2.34 5.54
CA PHE A 551 -36.67 -1.70 6.30
C PHE A 551 -37.20 -0.54 7.11
N THR A 552 -36.48 -0.18 8.16
CA THR A 552 -36.79 1.01 8.96
C THR A 552 -35.99 2.18 8.41
N ASP A 553 -36.67 3.23 7.96
CA ASP A 553 -36.01 4.43 7.45
C ASP A 553 -35.43 5.31 8.58
N ALA A 554 -34.78 6.42 8.20
CA ALA A 554 -34.18 7.37 9.14
C ALA A 554 -35.17 8.05 10.11
N LYS A 555 -36.49 7.92 9.88
CA LYS A 555 -37.54 8.42 10.78
C LYS A 555 -38.09 7.34 11.71
N GLY A 556 -37.59 6.11 11.60
CA GLY A 556 -38.15 4.98 12.33
C GLY A 556 -39.39 4.36 11.68
N GLU A 557 -39.78 4.79 10.48
CA GLU A 557 -40.95 4.25 9.79
C GLU A 557 -40.55 3.00 8.99
N ILE A 558 -41.39 1.96 9.05
CA ILE A 558 -41.20 0.76 8.24
C ILE A 558 -41.63 1.08 6.81
N GLN A 559 -40.69 0.96 5.88
CA GLN A 559 -40.88 1.12 4.46
C GLN A 559 -40.71 -0.24 3.76
N ASP A 560 -41.52 -0.49 2.73
CA ASP A 560 -41.43 -1.68 1.89
C ASP A 560 -40.88 -1.32 0.52
N SER A 561 -39.90 -2.08 0.04
CA SER A 561 -39.37 -1.93 -1.31
C SER A 561 -39.54 -3.21 -2.13
N PRO A 562 -40.22 -3.18 -3.29
CA PRO A 562 -40.27 -4.32 -4.20
C PRO A 562 -38.96 -4.52 -4.98
N LYS A 563 -38.00 -3.58 -4.86
CA LYS A 563 -36.69 -3.67 -5.51
C LYS A 563 -35.59 -3.65 -4.45
N PHE A 564 -34.84 -4.73 -4.38
CA PHE A 564 -33.75 -4.89 -3.43
C PHE A 564 -32.64 -5.77 -4.02
N ARG A 565 -31.52 -5.84 -3.32
CA ARG A 565 -30.35 -6.63 -3.72
C ARG A 565 -29.92 -7.51 -2.55
N VAL A 566 -29.74 -8.81 -2.76
CA VAL A 566 -29.28 -9.73 -1.71
C VAL A 566 -27.79 -9.96 -1.85
N LEU A 567 -27.06 -9.83 -0.74
CA LEU A 567 -25.62 -10.04 -0.70
C LEU A 567 -25.34 -11.55 -0.70
N VAL A 568 -24.49 -12.01 -1.61
CA VAL A 568 -24.09 -13.42 -1.75
C VAL A 568 -22.58 -13.54 -1.92
N LEU A 569 -22.00 -14.70 -1.60
CA LEU A 569 -20.60 -14.96 -1.92
C LEU A 569 -20.38 -15.01 -3.43
N ARG A 570 -19.26 -14.47 -3.87
CA ARG A 570 -18.83 -14.49 -5.26
C ARG A 570 -18.38 -15.88 -5.71
N PHE A 571 -17.76 -16.61 -4.79
CA PHE A 571 -17.20 -17.93 -5.02
C PHE A 571 -17.97 -18.98 -4.23
N ASP A 572 -17.91 -20.22 -4.71
CA ASP A 572 -18.41 -21.34 -3.93
C ASP A 572 -17.63 -21.41 -2.60
N PRO A 573 -18.28 -21.55 -1.43
CA PRO A 573 -17.62 -21.78 -0.15
C PRO A 573 -16.60 -22.92 -0.14
N SER A 574 -16.72 -23.87 -1.07
CA SER A 574 -15.76 -24.97 -1.25
C SER A 574 -14.53 -24.59 -2.08
N ASP A 575 -14.60 -23.53 -2.89
CA ASP A 575 -13.50 -23.03 -3.71
C ASP A 575 -12.60 -22.04 -2.95
N THR A 576 -13.12 -21.38 -1.92
CA THR A 576 -12.30 -20.55 -1.03
C THR A 576 -11.33 -21.46 -0.26
N LEU A 577 -10.03 -21.19 -0.40
CA LEU A 577 -8.96 -21.88 0.34
C LEU A 577 -9.36 -21.97 1.81
N GLU A 578 -9.12 -23.12 2.45
CA GLU A 578 -9.46 -23.32 3.87
C GLU A 578 -8.88 -22.20 4.72
N ASP A 579 -9.73 -21.23 5.02
CA ASP A 579 -9.35 -20.12 5.85
C ASP A 579 -9.16 -20.64 7.27
N SER A 580 -8.08 -20.17 7.89
CA SER A 580 -7.72 -20.46 9.28
C SER A 580 -8.85 -20.18 10.28
N ALA A 581 -9.87 -19.44 9.86
CA ALA A 581 -11.06 -19.10 10.63
C ALA A 581 -12.04 -20.27 10.93
N ARG A 582 -11.98 -21.42 10.22
CA ARG A 582 -13.00 -22.49 10.38
C ARG A 582 -13.10 -23.12 11.78
N ASN A 583 -12.05 -23.02 12.61
CA ASN A 583 -12.02 -23.59 13.96
C ASN A 583 -12.10 -22.54 15.08
N VAL A 584 -12.45 -21.30 14.76
CA VAL A 584 -12.49 -20.22 15.74
C VAL A 584 -13.84 -20.28 16.48
N GLU A 585 -13.81 -20.43 17.80
CA GLU A 585 -14.99 -20.39 18.66
C GLU A 585 -15.71 -19.03 18.53
N GLY A 586 -17.04 -18.98 18.74
CA GLY A 586 -17.82 -17.72 18.73
C GLY A 586 -18.48 -17.32 17.40
N ILE A 587 -18.30 -18.10 16.33
CA ILE A 587 -18.91 -17.85 15.01
C ILE A 587 -20.44 -17.86 15.10
N LYS A 588 -21.07 -16.78 14.62
CA LYS A 588 -22.53 -16.70 14.40
C LYS A 588 -22.87 -16.75 12.92
N ASN A 589 -23.90 -17.51 12.56
CA ASN A 589 -24.52 -17.52 11.22
C ASN A 589 -23.51 -17.61 10.05
N PRO A 590 -22.66 -18.65 9.98
CA PRO A 590 -21.62 -18.74 8.94
C PRO A 590 -22.21 -18.92 7.54
N THR A 591 -21.60 -18.23 6.57
CA THR A 591 -21.80 -18.40 5.13
C THR A 591 -20.43 -18.58 4.48
N GLY A 592 -20.00 -19.83 4.32
CA GLY A 592 -18.65 -20.15 3.84
C GLY A 592 -17.55 -19.63 4.77
N PRO A 593 -16.57 -18.84 4.28
CA PRO A 593 -15.56 -18.23 5.15
C PRO A 593 -16.10 -17.05 5.98
N LEU A 594 -17.20 -16.43 5.53
CA LEU A 594 -17.77 -15.25 6.17
C LEU A 594 -18.69 -15.63 7.33
N HIS A 595 -18.59 -14.90 8.44
CA HIS A 595 -19.37 -15.18 9.63
C HIS A 595 -19.46 -13.96 10.55
N TRP A 596 -20.54 -13.89 11.31
CA TRP A 596 -20.79 -12.79 12.23
C TRP A 596 -20.03 -12.97 13.54
N ARG A 597 -19.54 -11.86 14.10
CA ARG A 597 -18.82 -11.78 15.36
C ARG A 597 -19.49 -10.80 16.30
N SER A 598 -19.65 -11.19 17.55
CA SER A 598 -20.23 -10.32 18.58
C SER A 598 -19.23 -9.23 18.98
N ILE A 599 -19.61 -7.96 18.86
CA ILE A 599 -18.82 -6.84 19.41
C ILE A 599 -19.37 -6.43 20.77
N TRP A 600 -20.69 -6.33 20.89
CA TRP A 600 -21.35 -5.78 22.08
C TRP A 600 -22.66 -6.54 22.37
N PRO A 601 -23.03 -6.83 23.64
CA PRO A 601 -22.41 -6.36 24.89
C PRO A 601 -21.16 -7.15 25.32
N CYS A 602 -20.97 -8.33 24.75
CA CYS A 602 -19.77 -9.14 24.99
C CYS A 602 -19.01 -9.28 23.68
N GLU A 603 -17.77 -8.80 23.68
CA GLU A 603 -16.88 -8.92 22.54
C GLU A 603 -16.39 -10.36 22.39
N ASP A 604 -16.40 -10.85 21.15
CA ASP A 604 -15.76 -12.10 20.76
C ASP A 604 -14.23 -11.92 20.84
N PRO A 605 -13.51 -12.67 21.71
CA PRO A 605 -12.05 -12.56 21.84
C PRO A 605 -11.29 -12.83 20.55
N SER A 606 -11.93 -13.49 19.57
CA SER A 606 -11.32 -13.81 18.29
C SER A 606 -11.29 -12.66 17.29
N LEU A 607 -12.01 -11.56 17.55
CA LEU A 607 -12.04 -10.37 16.68
C LEU A 607 -10.64 -9.84 16.37
N SER A 608 -9.72 -9.88 17.33
CA SER A 608 -8.32 -9.43 17.16
C SER A 608 -7.49 -10.26 16.18
N TYR A 609 -7.92 -11.50 15.86
CA TYR A 609 -7.24 -12.35 14.88
C TYR A 609 -7.85 -12.25 13.48
N VAL A 610 -9.13 -11.87 13.39
CA VAL A 610 -9.87 -11.77 12.12
C VAL A 610 -9.74 -10.36 11.52
N MET A 611 -9.46 -9.36 12.35
CA MET A 611 -9.27 -7.98 11.95
C MET A 611 -7.80 -7.58 11.97
N ASP A 612 -7.43 -6.60 11.15
CA ASP A 612 -6.15 -5.93 11.31
C ASP A 612 -6.10 -5.14 12.65
N GLU A 613 -4.89 -4.90 13.14
CA GLU A 613 -4.63 -4.24 14.43
C GLU A 613 -5.30 -2.86 14.51
N SER A 614 -5.32 -2.10 13.40
CA SER A 614 -5.88 -0.75 13.38
C SER A 614 -7.41 -0.77 13.45
N GLY A 615 -8.06 -1.66 12.70
CA GLY A 615 -9.50 -1.87 12.75
C GLY A 615 -9.95 -2.34 14.14
N TYR A 616 -9.21 -3.26 14.75
CA TYR A 616 -9.50 -3.79 16.09
C TYR A 616 -9.35 -2.73 17.19
N ASP A 617 -8.23 -2.00 17.19
CA ASP A 617 -7.98 -0.93 18.15
C ASP A 617 -9.05 0.15 18.07
N TRP A 618 -9.55 0.44 16.88
CA TRP A 618 -10.60 1.42 16.72
C TRP A 618 -11.95 0.94 17.27
N ILE A 619 -12.35 -0.32 17.02
CA ILE A 619 -13.55 -0.90 17.65
C ILE A 619 -13.44 -0.76 19.17
N LYS A 620 -12.30 -1.15 19.73
CA LYS A 620 -12.02 -1.11 21.16
C LYS A 620 -12.10 0.30 21.75
N THR A 621 -11.47 1.26 21.08
CA THR A 621 -11.29 2.61 21.65
C THR A 621 -12.45 3.55 21.34
N LYS A 622 -13.23 3.30 20.29
CA LYS A 622 -14.31 4.21 19.85
C LYS A 622 -15.69 3.57 19.90
N PHE A 623 -15.86 2.35 19.37
CA PHE A 623 -17.19 1.74 19.20
C PHE A 623 -17.75 1.20 20.51
N ILE A 624 -16.98 0.34 21.18
CA ILE A 624 -17.45 -0.26 22.43
C ILE A 624 -17.80 0.83 23.46
N PRO A 625 -16.94 1.84 23.71
CA PRO A 625 -17.29 2.95 24.59
C PRO A 625 -18.51 3.75 24.13
N PHE A 626 -18.77 3.83 22.82
CA PHE A 626 -19.97 4.48 22.31
C PHE A 626 -21.23 3.66 22.59
N PHE A 627 -21.24 2.36 22.30
CA PHE A 627 -22.38 1.50 22.57
C PHE A 627 -22.68 1.40 24.07
N GLU A 628 -21.64 1.34 24.90
CA GLU A 628 -21.76 1.43 26.36
C GLU A 628 -22.46 2.74 26.77
N ARG A 629 -22.03 3.89 26.21
CA ARG A 629 -22.72 5.17 26.47
C ARG A 629 -24.18 5.12 26.03
N CYS A 630 -24.47 4.65 24.82
CA CYS A 630 -25.84 4.55 24.31
C CYS A 630 -26.73 3.68 25.21
N ALA A 631 -26.20 2.60 25.77
CA ALA A 631 -26.94 1.72 26.68
C ALA A 631 -27.25 2.37 28.04
N HIS A 632 -26.48 3.38 28.48
CA HIS A 632 -26.64 4.05 29.78
C HIS A 632 -27.44 5.36 29.75
N VAL A 633 -27.80 5.90 28.58
CA VAL A 633 -28.50 7.20 28.45
C VAL A 633 -29.88 7.23 29.15
N GLY A 634 -30.45 6.09 29.51
CA GLY A 634 -31.70 6.02 30.27
C GLY A 634 -31.58 6.22 31.80
N GLU A 635 -30.37 6.21 32.38
CA GLU A 635 -30.19 6.15 33.84
C GLU A 635 -29.68 7.46 34.49
N ASP A 636 -29.11 8.39 33.72
CA ASP A 636 -28.49 9.62 34.27
C ASP A 636 -28.99 10.91 33.56
N GLU A 637 -29.96 11.60 34.16
CA GLU A 637 -30.45 12.93 33.70
C GLU A 637 -29.40 14.07 33.80
N GLY A 638 -28.16 13.78 34.20
CA GLY A 638 -27.11 14.80 34.45
C GLY A 638 -25.97 14.90 33.43
N PHE A 639 -25.89 14.02 32.42
CA PHE A 639 -24.63 13.81 31.69
C PHE A 639 -24.39 14.66 30.42
N SER A 640 -25.40 15.38 29.90
CA SER A 640 -25.21 16.16 28.65
C SER A 640 -24.23 17.36 28.80
N GLU A 641 -24.02 17.84 30.03
CA GLU A 641 -23.12 18.96 30.34
C GLU A 641 -21.63 18.57 30.26
N VAL A 642 -21.33 17.27 30.39
CA VAL A 642 -19.96 16.73 30.36
C VAL A 642 -19.43 16.60 28.93
N ILE A 643 -20.29 16.30 27.96
CA ILE A 643 -19.90 16.14 26.54
C ILE A 643 -19.40 17.46 25.95
N GLY A 644 -20.11 18.56 26.22
CA GLY A 644 -19.65 19.89 25.81
C GLY A 644 -18.33 20.32 26.47
N SER A 645 -17.86 19.63 27.51
CA SER A 645 -16.61 19.96 28.21
C SER A 645 -15.41 19.14 27.72
N ILE A 646 -15.63 17.90 27.26
CA ILE A 646 -14.57 17.04 26.70
C ILE A 646 -14.19 17.49 25.28
N GLU A 647 -15.15 17.95 24.47
CA GLU A 647 -14.87 18.50 23.13
C GLU A 647 -14.06 19.79 23.21
N ARG A 648 -14.29 20.63 24.22
CA ARG A 648 -13.51 21.85 24.48
C ARG A 648 -12.08 21.59 24.97
N MET A 649 -11.79 20.43 25.55
CA MET A 649 -10.44 20.09 26.03
C MET A 649 -9.52 19.56 24.92
N ASN A 650 -10.07 19.04 23.82
CA ASN A 650 -9.27 18.54 22.69
C ASN A 650 -8.83 19.65 21.71
N GLU A 651 -9.40 20.86 21.79
CA GLU A 651 -9.05 21.98 20.91
C GLU A 651 -7.91 22.89 21.43
N TYR A 652 -7.47 22.77 22.70
CA TYR A 652 -6.63 23.81 23.35
C TYR A 652 -5.23 23.40 23.84
N ASN A 653 -4.67 22.26 23.43
CA ASN A 653 -3.31 21.88 23.85
C ASN A 653 -2.28 21.88 22.71
N ILE A 654 -1.76 23.06 22.38
CA ILE A 654 -0.43 23.26 21.77
C ILE A 654 0.27 24.36 22.60
N PRO A 655 1.47 24.13 23.20
CA PRO A 655 2.14 25.16 23.98
C PRO A 655 2.86 26.16 23.08
N GLU A 656 2.53 27.45 23.22
CA GLU A 656 3.31 28.56 22.67
C GLU A 656 4.69 28.64 23.36
N SER A 657 5.77 28.42 22.61
CA SER A 657 7.13 28.75 23.06
C SER A 657 7.41 30.24 22.87
N ALA A 658 7.74 30.89 23.98
CA ALA A 658 8.00 32.31 24.10
C ALA A 658 9.17 32.81 23.25
N SER A 659 8.96 33.97 22.62
CA SER A 659 10.00 34.85 22.10
C SER A 659 10.80 35.46 23.24
N SER A 660 12.13 35.45 23.15
CA SER A 660 12.93 36.49 23.80
C SER A 660 14.10 36.86 22.89
N GLY A 661 14.15 38.14 22.52
CA GLY A 661 15.32 38.79 21.98
C GLY A 661 15.76 39.89 22.94
N GLY A 662 17.08 40.07 23.09
CA GLY A 662 17.65 41.37 23.39
C GLY A 662 18.77 41.47 24.44
N VAL A 663 19.97 41.72 23.90
CA VAL A 663 20.94 42.77 24.33
C VAL A 663 22.05 42.43 25.35
N LEU A 664 23.28 42.58 24.83
CA LEU A 664 24.61 42.94 25.40
C LEU A 664 24.84 42.92 26.92
N ASN A 665 25.96 42.30 27.32
CA ASN A 665 27.04 43.04 27.98
C ASN A 665 28.41 42.35 27.89
N ASP A 666 29.43 43.18 27.66
CA ASP A 666 30.87 42.93 27.79
C ASP A 666 31.26 42.30 29.12
N TYR A 667 32.18 41.33 29.10
CA TYR A 667 33.34 41.30 30.00
C TYR A 667 34.48 40.52 29.35
N SER A 668 35.61 41.22 29.21
CA SER A 668 36.91 40.68 28.79
C SER A 668 37.71 40.17 30.00
N VAL A 669 38.87 39.57 29.67
CA VAL A 669 40.07 39.19 30.47
C VAL A 669 40.10 37.76 31.09
N PRO A 670 41.30 37.18 31.32
CA PRO A 670 41.91 36.18 30.44
C PRO A 670 42.21 34.86 31.18
N PHE A 671 42.56 33.78 30.48
CA PHE A 671 43.18 32.62 31.14
C PHE A 671 44.39 32.10 30.34
N ASP A 672 45.56 32.35 30.93
CA ASP A 672 46.81 31.62 30.70
C ASP A 672 46.79 30.26 31.42
N SER A 673 47.83 29.49 31.10
CA SER A 673 48.41 28.31 31.76
C SER A 673 47.76 26.94 31.54
N GLU A 674 48.42 26.21 30.62
CA GLU A 674 49.01 24.90 30.86
C GLU A 674 48.86 24.37 32.30
N ASP A 675 48.24 23.20 32.43
CA ASP A 675 48.71 22.22 33.40
C ASP A 675 48.46 20.80 32.89
N SER A 676 49.55 20.04 32.93
CA SER A 676 49.68 18.63 32.61
C SER A 676 48.81 17.76 33.51
N LEU A 677 48.03 16.84 32.94
CA LEU A 677 47.45 15.71 33.67
C LEU A 677 47.77 14.38 33.00
N ASP A 678 48.74 13.75 33.65
CA ASP A 678 49.07 12.34 33.82
C ASP A 678 48.09 11.30 33.27
N SER A 679 48.59 10.48 32.33
CA SER A 679 47.87 9.45 31.58
C SER A 679 47.91 8.07 32.26
N GLU A 680 47.97 8.00 33.60
CA GLU A 680 48.25 6.74 34.33
C GLU A 680 47.18 6.33 35.36
N SER A 681 45.92 6.73 35.16
CA SER A 681 44.81 6.36 36.07
C SER A 681 43.57 5.73 35.42
N ILE A 682 43.58 5.46 34.11
CA ILE A 682 42.46 4.82 33.40
C ILE A 682 42.61 3.28 33.27
N GLU A 683 43.78 2.70 33.57
CA GLU A 683 44.02 1.26 33.39
C GLU A 683 43.75 0.34 34.60
N ARG A 684 43.19 0.83 35.72
CA ARG A 684 42.88 -0.03 36.90
C ARG A 684 41.40 -0.32 37.16
N ARG A 685 40.51 -0.03 36.21
CA ARG A 685 39.06 -0.31 36.37
C ARG A 685 38.42 -1.17 35.28
N ALA A 686 39.22 -1.82 34.44
CA ALA A 686 38.74 -2.72 33.37
C ALA A 686 39.11 -4.20 33.63
N GLY A 687 38.85 -4.70 34.83
CA GLY A 687 39.23 -6.05 35.21
C GLY A 687 38.34 -6.69 36.26
N ALA A 688 37.01 -6.62 36.09
CA ALA A 688 36.05 -7.47 36.82
C ALA A 688 34.59 -7.26 36.32
N SER A 689 34.32 -7.47 35.03
CA SER A 689 32.93 -7.62 34.57
C SER A 689 32.87 -8.30 33.20
N GLU A 690 33.41 -9.51 33.09
CA GLU A 690 33.14 -10.39 31.96
C GLU A 690 32.77 -11.78 32.48
N SER A 691 31.79 -12.39 31.81
CA SER A 691 31.17 -13.71 32.05
C SER A 691 29.99 -13.76 33.04
N ARG A 692 28.81 -13.28 32.64
CA ARG A 692 27.56 -13.91 33.11
C ARG A 692 26.29 -13.82 32.25
N GLU A 693 26.27 -13.21 31.07
CA GLU A 693 24.99 -12.99 30.35
C GLU A 693 24.72 -13.84 29.08
N ASP A 694 25.65 -14.68 28.61
CA ASP A 694 25.39 -15.54 27.43
C ASP A 694 24.88 -16.96 27.78
N GLY A 695 24.70 -17.28 29.06
CA GLY A 695 24.30 -18.62 29.51
C GLY A 695 22.78 -18.87 29.48
N GLU A 696 21.97 -17.85 29.70
CA GLU A 696 20.52 -18.03 29.93
C GLU A 696 19.75 -18.31 28.64
N GLY A 697 20.16 -17.71 27.51
CA GLY A 697 19.55 -18.00 26.21
C GLY A 697 19.78 -19.45 25.74
N ILE A 698 20.99 -19.98 25.97
CA ILE A 698 21.33 -21.35 25.56
C ILE A 698 20.58 -22.39 26.41
N GLU A 699 20.46 -22.17 27.72
CA GLU A 699 19.69 -23.07 28.58
C GLU A 699 18.18 -22.99 28.32
N TYR A 700 17.64 -21.82 27.95
CA TYR A 700 16.26 -21.68 27.49
C TYR A 700 15.98 -22.53 26.25
N TRP A 701 16.84 -22.49 25.23
CA TRP A 701 16.65 -23.28 24.01
C TRP A 701 16.83 -24.79 24.24
N LYS A 702 17.75 -25.20 25.12
CA LYS A 702 17.89 -26.61 25.52
C LYS A 702 16.68 -27.10 26.31
N ALA A 703 16.07 -26.27 27.15
CA ALA A 703 14.85 -26.62 27.88
C ALA A 703 13.66 -26.77 26.93
N LYS A 704 13.51 -25.85 25.97
CA LYS A 704 12.45 -25.91 24.94
C LYS A 704 12.60 -27.12 24.01
N SER A 705 13.83 -27.46 23.63
CA SER A 705 14.13 -28.65 22.83
C SER A 705 13.76 -29.95 23.56
N ARG A 706 14.10 -30.07 24.85
CA ARG A 706 13.75 -31.25 25.66
C ARG A 706 12.24 -31.43 25.80
N ARG A 707 11.50 -30.34 25.99
CA ARG A 707 10.03 -30.37 26.09
C ARG A 707 9.36 -30.86 24.81
N LEU A 708 9.87 -30.43 23.65
CA LEU A 708 9.40 -30.91 22.34
C LEU A 708 9.71 -32.39 22.11
N GLU A 709 10.89 -32.87 22.53
CA GLU A 709 11.23 -34.29 22.45
C GLU A 709 10.32 -35.16 23.33
N GLU A 710 9.95 -34.68 24.51
CA GLU A 710 8.99 -35.34 25.42
C GLU A 710 7.57 -35.38 24.84
N GLU A 711 7.08 -34.28 24.26
CA GLU A 711 5.77 -34.23 23.60
C GLU A 711 5.72 -35.16 22.38
N ILE A 712 6.79 -35.22 21.58
CA ILE A 712 6.90 -36.16 20.45
C ILE A 712 6.93 -37.61 20.94
N ALA A 713 7.59 -37.90 22.06
CA ALA A 713 7.61 -39.23 22.66
C ALA A 713 6.23 -39.64 23.18
N GLU A 714 5.51 -38.74 23.85
CA GLU A 714 4.13 -38.97 24.29
C GLU A 714 3.19 -39.22 23.12
N LEU A 715 3.28 -38.43 22.05
CA LEU A 715 2.46 -38.61 20.85
C LEU A 715 2.74 -39.96 20.18
N LYS A 716 3.99 -40.42 20.16
CA LYS A 716 4.37 -41.76 19.65
C LYS A 716 3.82 -42.91 20.49
N VAL A 717 3.65 -42.72 21.79
CA VAL A 717 3.00 -43.70 22.68
C VAL A 717 1.49 -43.68 22.52
N LYS A 718 0.91 -42.47 22.40
CA LYS A 718 -0.53 -42.25 22.30
C LYS A 718 -1.11 -42.69 20.95
N TYR A 719 -0.31 -42.63 19.88
CA TYR A 719 -0.73 -42.98 18.52
C TYR A 719 0.29 -43.93 17.86
N PRO A 720 0.33 -45.21 18.29
CA PRO A 720 1.30 -46.18 17.77
C PRO A 720 1.10 -46.50 16.27
N GLU A 721 -0.08 -46.18 15.73
CA GLU A 721 -0.44 -46.39 14.31
C GLU A 721 -0.03 -45.24 13.38
N ALA A 722 0.40 -44.10 13.93
CA ALA A 722 0.86 -42.94 13.15
C ALA A 722 2.36 -43.01 12.80
N ARG A 723 2.89 -44.23 12.63
CA ARG A 723 4.31 -44.51 12.36
C ARG A 723 4.61 -44.69 10.88
#